data_AF-A0A2V8G4T1-F1
#
_entry.id   AF-A0A2V8G4T1-F1
#
_cell.length_a   1.000
_cell.length_b   1.000
_cell.length_c   1.000
_cell.angle_alpha   90.00
_cell.angle_beta   90.00
_cell.angle_gamma   90.00
#
_symmetry.space_group_name_H-M   'P 1'
#
loop_
_entity.id
_entity.type
_entity.pdbx_description
1 polymer ?
#
loop_
_entity_poly.entity_id
_entity_poly.type
_entity_poly.pdbx_seq_one_letter_code
_entity_poly.pdbx_strand_id
1 'polypeptide(L)'
;MALLLRWAMTPIPVGTRTVRRKAVWGPKRPETIAAIVVFVLGLTSGAFAAGHHAHPALKAKPGVPSRNVEHRKLDKELTFRAEHHNPLATTSVIITLQPGAKLPAEFKKYARAGKLNLINGHVVDLPNRLLKQLAAHPDIFDVHYNRPIFKHNFRTSLTVGALAAQRAFGVTGAGVGVAVIDSGVSTWHDDLTSHTTASYPYGDQRVSAFVDFVNGQALPYDDNGHGTHVSGIIAGNGYDSSGQKAGVAPDASIVSLKVLDANGHGTISNIIQALDWVVANRTTYNIRVANLSVGAGIGESYWTDPLTLAAKRAVDAGVVIVAAAGNLGKNAQGQTQYGTITAPGNAPWVLTVGAYSSQGTPGRGDDVIAGYSSRGPTNIDFGAKPDLVAPGTGIVSLATAGSVFYATKTAFLLPGSVPTGFVPYLSLSGTSMAAPVVTGTVALMLQANPSLTPNAVKAILMYTAQQRAGYDPLTQGAGFLNTLGAVRLADFYAHAQSNQPVPVQKMWSKHILWGNHMIKGGLLKPTANAYRLGVVWGAGQTTEGDNVVWGSQCTTANCGASANDLIGYLDNVVWGSSCADAACDNMVWGSSNAQGNENQDDNVVWGSDCEGADCDNVVWGASDASGNVWGSNVPDLLDNVVWSSSLIDDLLDNVVWGSSADDDNMVWGSSALDEIVWDITTVDDNIVWGSDCDASAGGCDNVVWGRDANGNMVYGNVGTNGTVTQVPLDIVDDNVDDHF
;
A
#
# COMPACT_ATOMS: atom_id res chain seq x y z
N MET A 1 47.24 40.00 -26.24
CA MET A 1 48.48 39.36 -26.74
C MET A 1 48.16 37.90 -27.07
N ALA A 2 48.73 37.24 -28.07
CA ALA A 2 49.42 37.71 -29.29
C ALA A 2 49.71 36.50 -30.22
N LEU A 3 49.48 36.62 -31.54
CA LEU A 3 50.18 35.89 -32.64
C LEU A 3 49.98 34.33 -32.69
N LEU A 4 50.01 33.59 -33.83
CA LEU A 4 50.08 33.78 -35.30
C LEU A 4 49.12 32.73 -35.95
N LEU A 5 48.45 32.90 -37.12
CA LEU A 5 48.91 33.07 -38.52
C LEU A 5 49.75 31.86 -39.02
N ARG A 6 49.55 31.25 -40.21
CA ARG A 6 49.06 31.65 -41.56
C ARG A 6 48.27 30.49 -42.24
N TRP A 7 47.28 30.69 -43.14
CA TRP A 7 47.32 31.09 -44.58
C TRP A 7 48.10 30.11 -45.49
N ALA A 8 47.76 29.84 -46.77
CA ALA A 8 46.89 30.49 -47.79
C ALA A 8 46.32 29.43 -48.81
N MET A 9 45.64 29.68 -49.95
CA MET A 9 45.18 30.89 -50.69
C MET A 9 43.99 30.59 -51.68
N THR A 10 43.84 31.39 -52.75
CA THR A 10 42.81 31.46 -53.84
C THR A 10 43.41 31.00 -55.21
N PRO A 11 42.71 30.92 -56.40
CA PRO A 11 41.57 31.74 -56.90
C PRO A 11 40.52 31.06 -57.85
N ILE A 12 39.75 31.89 -58.59
CA ILE A 12 38.49 31.64 -59.36
C ILE A 12 38.75 31.65 -60.90
N PRO A 13 37.86 31.11 -61.77
CA PRO A 13 37.05 31.99 -62.65
C PRO A 13 35.67 31.49 -63.17
N VAL A 14 34.74 32.47 -63.32
CA VAL A 14 33.74 32.74 -64.41
C VAL A 14 33.32 31.65 -65.44
N GLY A 15 32.00 31.53 -65.76
CA GLY A 15 31.53 30.97 -67.06
C GLY A 15 30.01 30.74 -67.25
N THR A 16 29.33 31.45 -68.17
CA THR A 16 27.86 31.46 -68.33
C THR A 16 27.25 30.60 -69.48
N ARG A 17 25.96 30.21 -69.30
CA ARG A 17 24.79 30.25 -70.26
C ARG A 17 24.33 29.06 -71.15
N THR A 18 22.99 28.88 -71.16
CA THR A 18 22.07 28.37 -72.24
C THR A 18 22.07 26.85 -72.55
N VAL A 19 21.03 26.21 -73.15
CA VAL A 19 19.88 26.64 -74.03
C VAL A 19 18.51 26.00 -73.65
N ARG A 20 17.40 26.61 -74.13
CA ARG A 20 15.97 26.24 -74.04
C ARG A 20 15.60 24.89 -74.73
N ARG A 21 14.43 24.28 -74.43
CA ARG A 21 13.12 24.40 -75.15
C ARG A 21 12.01 23.62 -74.38
N LYS A 22 10.81 24.17 -74.08
CA LYS A 22 9.54 24.30 -74.89
C LYS A 22 8.78 22.95 -75.08
N ALA A 23 7.43 22.84 -75.06
CA ALA A 23 6.30 23.75 -74.73
C ALA A 23 4.98 22.91 -74.59
N VAL A 24 3.99 23.20 -73.71
CA VAL A 24 2.78 24.07 -73.87
C VAL A 24 1.47 23.42 -74.41
N TRP A 25 0.44 23.39 -73.54
CA TRP A 25 -1.04 23.50 -73.75
C TRP A 25 -1.85 22.49 -74.59
N GLY A 26 -3.11 22.28 -74.16
CA GLY A 26 -4.27 22.24 -75.08
C GLY A 26 -5.38 21.20 -74.78
N PRO A 27 -6.67 21.58 -74.64
CA PRO A 27 -7.78 20.64 -74.40
C PRO A 27 -8.72 20.43 -75.60
N LYS A 28 -9.44 19.28 -75.63
CA LYS A 28 -10.85 19.14 -76.10
C LYS A 28 -11.44 17.74 -75.80
N ARG A 29 -12.78 17.66 -75.86
CA ARG A 29 -13.69 16.48 -75.72
C ARG A 29 -14.23 16.09 -77.14
N PRO A 30 -15.05 15.04 -77.35
CA PRO A 30 -15.78 14.11 -76.44
C PRO A 30 -15.30 12.63 -76.60
N GLU A 31 -15.87 11.55 -76.05
CA GLU A 31 -17.24 10.96 -76.16
C GLU A 31 -17.41 9.73 -75.21
N THR A 32 -18.58 9.13 -74.94
CA THR A 32 -19.90 9.64 -74.45
C THR A 32 -20.68 8.49 -73.74
N ILE A 33 -21.60 8.81 -72.79
CA ILE A 33 -22.68 7.92 -72.21
C ILE A 33 -22.19 6.77 -71.28
N ALA A 34 -22.82 6.41 -70.16
CA ALA A 34 -24.07 6.81 -69.48
C ALA A 34 -23.75 7.34 -68.05
N ALA A 35 -24.25 8.49 -67.58
CA ALA A 35 -25.62 8.91 -67.22
C ALA A 35 -26.04 8.44 -65.79
N ILE A 36 -26.17 9.30 -64.75
CA ILE A 36 -27.08 10.46 -64.51
C ILE A 36 -28.44 10.01 -63.90
N VAL A 37 -29.02 10.61 -62.86
CA VAL A 37 -28.56 11.53 -61.77
C VAL A 37 -29.64 11.48 -60.64
N VAL A 38 -29.55 12.08 -59.45
CA VAL A 38 -29.89 13.48 -59.08
C VAL A 38 -29.35 13.76 -57.67
N PHE A 39 -28.86 14.97 -57.43
CA PHE A 39 -28.65 15.56 -56.09
C PHE A 39 -29.34 16.94 -56.06
N VAL A 40 -30.10 17.26 -55.01
CA VAL A 40 -30.76 18.58 -54.87
C VAL A 40 -30.56 19.13 -53.46
N LEU A 41 -30.04 20.35 -53.38
CA LEU A 41 -30.06 21.20 -52.19
C LEU A 41 -31.36 22.01 -52.18
N GLY A 42 -32.04 22.10 -51.04
CA GLY A 42 -33.28 22.88 -50.88
C GLY A 42 -33.57 23.21 -49.42
N LEU A 43 -34.02 24.43 -49.15
CA LEU A 43 -34.23 24.99 -47.81
C LEU A 43 -35.73 25.10 -47.45
N THR A 44 -36.01 25.08 -46.15
CA THR A 44 -37.21 25.60 -45.46
C THR A 44 -38.58 24.90 -45.59
N SER A 45 -39.47 25.27 -44.66
CA SER A 45 -40.93 24.98 -44.57
C SER A 45 -41.32 23.63 -43.95
N GLY A 46 -41.55 23.65 -42.64
CA GLY A 46 -41.94 22.48 -41.85
C GLY A 46 -43.31 21.87 -42.15
N ALA A 47 -43.44 20.62 -41.73
CA ALA A 47 -44.72 19.91 -41.61
C ALA A 47 -45.14 19.87 -40.14
N PHE A 48 -46.29 20.46 -39.82
CA PHE A 48 -46.95 20.23 -38.52
C PHE A 48 -47.58 18.84 -38.51
N ALA A 49 -47.17 17.99 -37.57
CA ALA A 49 -47.97 16.86 -37.12
C ALA A 49 -48.61 17.22 -35.78
N ALA A 50 -49.94 17.41 -35.77
CA ALA A 50 -50.68 17.37 -34.53
C ALA A 50 -50.77 15.92 -34.03
N GLY A 51 -50.75 15.63 -32.73
CA GLY A 51 -50.67 16.57 -31.61
C GLY A 51 -51.50 16.13 -30.41
N HIS A 52 -51.24 14.94 -29.86
CA HIS A 52 -51.81 14.45 -28.59
C HIS A 52 -50.68 13.80 -27.75
N HIS A 53 -50.94 13.60 -26.44
CA HIS A 53 -49.95 13.25 -25.39
C HIS A 53 -49.04 14.38 -24.89
N ALA A 54 -49.60 15.59 -24.76
CA ALA A 54 -49.04 16.61 -23.87
C ALA A 54 -49.28 16.24 -22.39
N HIS A 55 -48.59 15.20 -21.90
CA HIS A 55 -48.48 14.97 -20.46
C HIS A 55 -47.70 16.15 -19.84
N PRO A 56 -48.24 16.86 -18.84
CA PRO A 56 -47.51 17.94 -18.19
C PRO A 56 -46.27 17.35 -17.51
N ALA A 57 -45.08 17.78 -17.95
CA ALA A 57 -43.84 17.34 -17.35
C ALA A 57 -43.89 17.58 -15.84
N LEU A 58 -43.72 16.52 -15.05
CA LEU A 58 -43.77 16.60 -13.58
C LEU A 58 -42.73 17.63 -13.12
N LYS A 59 -43.19 18.71 -12.48
CA LYS A 59 -42.30 19.66 -11.82
C LYS A 59 -41.44 18.88 -10.84
N ALA A 60 -40.13 18.84 -11.09
CA ALA A 60 -39.19 18.17 -10.21
C ALA A 60 -39.38 18.68 -8.78
N LYS A 61 -39.72 17.77 -7.86
CA LYS A 61 -39.78 18.08 -6.44
C LYS A 61 -38.33 18.29 -5.97
N PRO A 62 -38.03 19.36 -5.20
CA PRO A 62 -36.71 19.50 -4.58
C PRO A 62 -36.36 18.27 -3.75
N GLY A 63 -35.09 17.89 -3.76
CA GLY A 63 -34.60 16.80 -2.91
C GLY A 63 -34.77 17.14 -1.42
N VAL A 64 -35.13 16.15 -0.62
CA VAL A 64 -35.30 16.28 0.84
C VAL A 64 -34.24 15.41 1.52
N PRO A 65 -33.50 15.90 2.53
CA PRO A 65 -32.53 15.10 3.27
C PRO A 65 -33.15 13.89 3.98
N SER A 66 -32.32 12.89 4.31
CA SER A 66 -32.76 11.76 5.14
C SER A 66 -32.96 12.17 6.60
N ARG A 67 -33.82 11.43 7.32
CA ARG A 67 -34.26 11.76 8.69
C ARG A 67 -33.17 11.67 9.76
N ASN A 68 -31.99 11.13 9.43
CA ASN A 68 -30.96 10.69 10.38
C ASN A 68 -29.71 11.59 10.41
N VAL A 69 -29.79 12.84 9.91
CA VAL A 69 -28.66 13.78 9.87
C VAL A 69 -28.79 14.84 10.96
N GLU A 70 -27.77 15.00 11.81
CA GLU A 70 -27.67 16.11 12.77
C GLU A 70 -27.49 17.44 12.00
N HIS A 71 -28.59 18.17 11.80
CA HIS A 71 -28.67 19.22 10.78
C HIS A 71 -28.12 20.58 11.23
N ARG A 72 -26.79 20.74 11.20
CA ARG A 72 -26.16 22.07 11.28
C ARG A 72 -26.38 22.85 9.98
N LYS A 73 -27.06 24.00 10.05
CA LYS A 73 -27.35 24.92 8.92
C LYS A 73 -26.12 25.61 8.29
N LEU A 74 -24.93 25.39 8.85
CA LEU A 74 -23.65 25.72 8.23
C LEU A 74 -22.90 24.41 8.09
N ASP A 75 -22.32 24.14 6.92
CA ASP A 75 -21.35 23.04 6.80
C ASP A 75 -20.10 23.30 7.67
N LYS A 76 -19.24 22.28 7.84
CA LYS A 76 -18.06 22.37 8.71
C LYS A 76 -17.11 23.52 8.32
N GLU A 77 -16.96 23.77 7.02
CA GLU A 77 -16.11 24.83 6.48
C GLU A 77 -16.70 26.22 6.79
N LEU A 78 -18.01 26.41 6.61
CA LEU A 78 -18.66 27.66 6.96
C LEU A 78 -18.75 27.90 8.47
N THR A 79 -18.88 26.84 9.27
CA THR A 79 -18.79 26.92 10.74
C THR A 79 -17.43 27.46 11.15
N PHE A 80 -16.35 26.84 10.66
CA PHE A 80 -14.97 27.28 10.91
C PHE A 80 -14.74 28.74 10.46
N ARG A 81 -15.18 29.11 9.25
CA ARG A 81 -15.06 30.48 8.72
C ARG A 81 -15.85 31.52 9.51
N ALA A 82 -16.98 31.15 10.08
CA ALA A 82 -17.83 32.02 10.89
C ALA A 82 -17.27 32.25 12.32
N GLU A 83 -16.19 31.57 12.69
CA GLU A 83 -15.62 31.56 14.03
C GLU A 83 -14.13 31.98 14.06
N HIS A 84 -13.34 31.54 13.08
CA HIS A 84 -11.88 31.65 13.12
C HIS A 84 -11.27 32.50 11.98
N HIS A 85 -12.00 32.75 10.89
CA HIS A 85 -11.49 33.58 9.79
C HIS A 85 -11.75 35.07 9.97
N ASN A 86 -10.96 35.88 9.25
CA ASN A 86 -11.17 37.32 9.10
C ASN A 86 -12.67 37.65 8.83
N PRO A 87 -13.35 38.40 9.72
CA PRO A 87 -14.79 38.67 9.61
C PRO A 87 -15.19 39.52 8.38
N LEU A 88 -14.22 40.21 7.76
CA LEU A 88 -14.42 41.04 6.57
C LEU A 88 -14.17 40.28 5.26
N ALA A 89 -13.51 39.11 5.29
CA ALA A 89 -13.24 38.34 4.09
C ALA A 89 -14.55 37.76 3.52
N THR A 90 -14.74 37.92 2.20
CA THR A 90 -15.93 37.43 1.49
C THR A 90 -15.84 35.94 1.20
N THR A 91 -16.85 35.17 1.60
CA THR A 91 -17.00 33.76 1.23
C THR A 91 -18.21 33.60 0.32
N SER A 92 -18.04 32.80 -0.74
CA SER A 92 -19.12 32.40 -1.64
C SER A 92 -19.86 31.19 -1.06
N VAL A 93 -21.19 31.26 -0.96
CA VAL A 93 -22.02 30.20 -0.37
C VAL A 93 -23.25 29.89 -1.21
N ILE A 94 -23.68 28.63 -1.13
CA ILE A 94 -24.94 28.14 -1.68
C ILE A 94 -25.96 28.12 -0.53
N ILE A 95 -27.01 28.93 -0.65
CA ILE A 95 -28.18 28.89 0.22
C ILE A 95 -29.20 27.94 -0.39
N THR A 96 -29.73 27.03 0.42
CA THR A 96 -30.96 26.28 0.15
C THR A 96 -32.11 26.96 0.91
N LEU A 97 -33.18 27.37 0.22
CA LEU A 97 -34.35 28.03 0.85
C LEU A 97 -35.44 27.03 1.18
N GLN A 98 -36.19 27.27 2.28
CA GLN A 98 -37.38 26.48 2.61
C GLN A 98 -38.40 26.47 1.46
N PRO A 99 -39.20 25.40 1.28
CA PRO A 99 -40.17 25.30 0.19
C PRO A 99 -41.12 26.50 0.12
N GLY A 100 -41.10 27.22 -1.00
CA GLY A 100 -41.93 28.42 -1.24
C GLY A 100 -41.36 29.73 -0.69
N ALA A 101 -40.32 29.70 0.14
CA ALA A 101 -39.64 30.89 0.64
C ALA A 101 -38.85 31.62 -0.46
N LYS A 102 -38.45 32.86 -0.18
CA LYS A 102 -37.69 33.73 -1.10
C LYS A 102 -36.41 34.19 -0.41
N LEU A 103 -35.36 34.49 -1.18
CA LEU A 103 -34.12 35.03 -0.60
C LEU A 103 -34.43 36.32 0.19
N PRO A 104 -34.08 36.42 1.49
CA PRO A 104 -34.40 37.58 2.33
C PRO A 104 -33.83 38.89 1.79
N ALA A 105 -34.51 40.00 2.04
CA ALA A 105 -34.25 41.28 1.37
C ALA A 105 -32.84 41.82 1.63
N GLU A 106 -32.35 41.66 2.85
CA GLU A 106 -31.03 42.01 3.34
C GLU A 106 -29.89 41.25 2.64
N PHE A 107 -30.16 40.03 2.14
CA PHE A 107 -29.17 39.20 1.46
C PHE A 107 -29.21 39.31 -0.08
N LYS A 108 -30.27 39.91 -0.66
CA LYS A 108 -30.38 40.09 -2.13
C LYS A 108 -29.21 40.86 -2.74
N LYS A 109 -28.64 41.83 -2.02
CA LYS A 109 -27.47 42.62 -2.44
C LYS A 109 -26.16 41.80 -2.54
N TYR A 110 -26.13 40.60 -1.96
CA TYR A 110 -25.00 39.67 -2.05
C TYR A 110 -25.23 38.57 -3.09
N ALA A 111 -26.40 38.52 -3.75
CA ALA A 111 -26.76 37.43 -4.65
C ALA A 111 -26.09 37.56 -6.03
N ARG A 112 -25.53 36.44 -6.51
CA ARG A 112 -25.12 36.31 -7.91
C ARG A 112 -26.35 36.24 -8.83
N ALA A 113 -26.14 36.56 -10.11
CA ALA A 113 -27.15 36.31 -11.13
C ALA A 113 -27.38 34.80 -11.31
N GLY A 114 -28.65 34.40 -11.44
CA GLY A 114 -29.07 32.99 -11.57
C GLY A 114 -29.66 32.39 -10.29
N LYS A 115 -30.38 31.28 -10.46
CA LYS A 115 -30.99 30.50 -9.37
C LYS A 115 -30.70 29.01 -9.54
N LEU A 116 -30.43 28.33 -8.45
CA LEU A 116 -30.26 26.87 -8.41
C LEU A 116 -31.62 26.20 -8.22
N ASN A 117 -32.48 26.33 -9.24
CA ASN A 117 -33.91 26.00 -9.18
C ASN A 117 -34.20 24.57 -8.67
N LEU A 118 -33.34 23.59 -8.99
CA LEU A 118 -33.48 22.18 -8.59
C LEU A 118 -33.47 21.98 -7.06
N ILE A 119 -32.81 22.87 -6.32
CA ILE A 119 -32.68 22.85 -4.86
C ILE A 119 -33.32 24.08 -4.19
N ASN A 120 -34.18 24.82 -4.91
CA ASN A 120 -34.72 26.12 -4.47
C ASN A 120 -33.62 27.12 -4.02
N GLY A 121 -32.43 27.04 -4.62
CA GLY A 121 -31.22 27.64 -4.07
C GLY A 121 -30.77 28.94 -4.73
N HIS A 122 -29.90 29.66 -4.03
CA HIS A 122 -29.26 30.90 -4.46
C HIS A 122 -27.76 30.85 -4.13
N VAL A 123 -26.91 31.36 -5.04
CA VAL A 123 -25.50 31.63 -4.73
C VAL A 123 -25.35 33.07 -4.28
N VAL A 124 -24.68 33.30 -3.15
CA VAL A 124 -24.40 34.64 -2.61
C VAL A 124 -22.92 34.77 -2.19
N ASP A 125 -22.38 35.97 -2.26
CA ASP A 125 -21.02 36.31 -1.83
C ASP A 125 -21.09 37.34 -0.69
N LEU A 126 -20.79 36.93 0.55
CA LEU A 126 -20.90 37.78 1.74
C LEU A 126 -19.68 37.70 2.67
N PRO A 127 -19.36 38.79 3.40
CA PRO A 127 -18.34 38.77 4.46
C PRO A 127 -18.66 37.73 5.55
N ASN A 128 -17.64 37.00 6.02
CA ASN A 128 -17.77 35.90 6.99
C ASN A 128 -18.60 36.25 8.23
N ARG A 129 -18.54 37.49 8.72
CA ARG A 129 -19.35 37.97 9.87
C ARG A 129 -20.87 37.80 9.70
N LEU A 130 -21.37 37.68 8.47
CA LEU A 130 -22.79 37.50 8.18
C LEU A 130 -23.22 36.02 8.11
N LEU A 131 -22.29 35.06 8.15
CA LEU A 131 -22.61 33.62 8.05
C LEU A 131 -23.53 33.13 9.18
N LYS A 132 -23.29 33.56 10.43
CA LYS A 132 -24.16 33.19 11.57
C LYS A 132 -25.56 33.82 11.47
N GLN A 133 -25.65 35.06 11.00
CA GLN A 133 -26.94 35.73 10.72
C GLN A 133 -27.71 35.05 9.58
N LEU A 134 -26.99 34.59 8.55
CA LEU A 134 -27.56 33.88 7.40
C LEU A 134 -28.16 32.53 7.82
N ALA A 135 -27.45 31.74 8.61
CA ALA A 135 -27.96 30.48 9.16
C ALA A 135 -29.16 30.69 10.11
N ALA A 136 -29.14 31.75 10.91
CA ALA A 136 -30.22 32.06 11.86
C ALA A 136 -31.56 32.41 11.18
N HIS A 137 -31.59 32.81 9.91
CA HIS A 137 -32.82 33.22 9.24
C HIS A 137 -33.80 32.03 9.05
N PRO A 138 -35.12 32.18 9.32
CA PRO A 138 -36.09 31.10 9.19
C PRO A 138 -36.19 30.55 7.76
N ASP A 139 -36.40 31.41 6.74
CA ASP A 139 -36.53 31.05 5.32
C ASP A 139 -35.34 30.25 4.74
N ILE A 140 -34.19 30.25 5.42
CA ILE A 140 -32.99 29.52 5.00
C ILE A 140 -33.03 28.14 5.63
N PHE A 141 -33.08 27.12 4.76
CA PHE A 141 -33.06 25.72 5.15
C PHE A 141 -31.63 25.28 5.50
N ASP A 142 -30.67 25.55 4.62
CA ASP A 142 -29.26 25.19 4.81
C ASP A 142 -28.32 26.14 4.04
N VAL A 143 -27.04 26.17 4.43
CA VAL A 143 -25.98 26.95 3.79
C VAL A 143 -24.71 26.10 3.66
N HIS A 144 -24.26 25.90 2.42
CA HIS A 144 -23.02 25.20 2.10
C HIS A 144 -21.97 26.15 1.54
N TYR A 145 -20.69 25.86 1.76
CA TYR A 145 -19.62 26.53 1.03
C TYR A 145 -19.79 26.29 -0.47
N ASN A 146 -19.67 27.34 -1.30
CA ASN A 146 -19.73 27.22 -2.76
C ASN A 146 -18.39 26.66 -3.27
N ARG A 147 -18.23 25.34 -3.10
CA ARG A 147 -16.97 24.61 -3.34
C ARG A 147 -16.53 24.79 -4.80
N PRO A 148 -15.30 25.29 -5.06
CA PRO A 148 -14.80 25.40 -6.42
C PRO A 148 -14.67 24.01 -7.05
N ILE A 149 -15.22 23.85 -8.25
CA ILE A 149 -15.01 22.68 -9.09
C ILE A 149 -13.82 22.91 -10.03
N PHE A 150 -13.06 21.86 -10.29
CA PHE A 150 -11.87 21.89 -11.15
C PHE A 150 -11.96 20.78 -12.20
N LYS A 151 -11.28 20.96 -13.33
CA LYS A 151 -11.05 19.85 -14.28
C LYS A 151 -10.20 18.78 -13.58
N HIS A 152 -10.58 17.50 -13.71
CA HIS A 152 -9.90 16.38 -13.04
C HIS A 152 -8.51 16.06 -13.64
N ASN A 153 -7.54 16.92 -13.33
CA ASN A 153 -6.13 16.78 -13.68
C ASN A 153 -5.29 16.08 -12.57
N PHE A 154 -5.77 16.11 -11.31
CA PHE A 154 -5.15 15.60 -10.06
C PHE A 154 -4.89 14.07 -9.99
N ARG A 155 -4.79 13.36 -11.11
CA ARG A 155 -5.07 11.91 -11.21
C ARG A 155 -4.30 11.05 -10.19
N THR A 156 -2.99 11.19 -10.10
CA THR A 156 -2.13 10.33 -9.27
C THR A 156 -2.42 10.50 -7.77
N SER A 157 -2.29 11.72 -7.22
CA SER A 157 -2.41 11.97 -5.79
C SER A 157 -3.85 11.88 -5.26
N LEU A 158 -4.86 11.96 -6.12
CA LEU A 158 -6.26 11.70 -5.74
C LEU A 158 -6.63 10.21 -5.79
N THR A 159 -6.20 9.44 -6.80
CA THR A 159 -6.56 8.01 -6.92
C THR A 159 -5.96 7.13 -5.83
N VAL A 160 -4.71 7.40 -5.39
CA VAL A 160 -4.11 6.65 -4.27
C VAL A 160 -4.57 7.14 -2.89
N GLY A 161 -5.25 8.30 -2.84
CA GLY A 161 -5.72 8.93 -1.61
C GLY A 161 -4.69 9.81 -0.89
N ALA A 162 -3.57 10.16 -1.52
CA ALA A 162 -2.53 11.01 -0.93
C ALA A 162 -3.07 12.37 -0.47
N LEU A 163 -3.83 13.07 -1.31
CA LEU A 163 -4.45 14.35 -0.95
C LEU A 163 -5.45 14.23 0.21
N ALA A 164 -6.06 13.05 0.40
CA ALA A 164 -6.92 12.78 1.54
C ALA A 164 -6.10 12.50 2.81
N ALA A 165 -4.99 11.78 2.70
CA ALA A 165 -4.06 11.53 3.81
C ALA A 165 -3.45 12.85 4.32
N GLN A 166 -2.93 13.68 3.41
CA GLN A 166 -2.37 15.00 3.72
C GLN A 166 -3.33 15.88 4.53
N ARG A 167 -4.61 15.89 4.13
CA ARG A 167 -5.66 16.69 4.79
C ARG A 167 -6.23 16.08 6.06
N ALA A 168 -6.12 14.77 6.24
CA ALA A 168 -6.64 14.06 7.41
C ALA A 168 -5.63 14.03 8.57
N PHE A 169 -4.33 13.92 8.26
CA PHE A 169 -3.25 13.70 9.24
C PHE A 169 -2.21 14.83 9.28
N GLY A 170 -2.35 15.86 8.44
CA GLY A 170 -1.43 17.01 8.40
C GLY A 170 -0.04 16.71 7.80
N VAL A 171 0.17 15.51 7.26
CA VAL A 171 1.46 15.08 6.69
C VAL A 171 1.62 15.51 5.23
N THR A 172 2.80 15.99 4.87
CA THR A 172 3.18 16.38 3.50
C THR A 172 4.53 15.80 3.07
N GLY A 173 5.15 14.95 3.89
CA GLY A 173 6.52 14.46 3.73
C GLY A 173 7.57 15.36 4.41
N ALA A 174 7.12 16.46 5.03
CA ALA A 174 8.00 17.44 5.66
C ALA A 174 8.95 16.79 6.68
N GLY A 175 10.25 17.11 6.55
CA GLY A 175 11.31 16.56 7.39
C GLY A 175 11.85 15.19 6.96
N VAL A 176 11.24 14.50 5.98
CA VAL A 176 11.72 13.23 5.45
C VAL A 176 12.59 13.46 4.21
N GLY A 177 13.83 12.97 4.26
CA GLY A 177 14.74 12.92 3.12
C GLY A 177 14.48 11.72 2.22
N VAL A 178 14.46 11.96 0.92
CA VAL A 178 14.20 10.97 -0.13
C VAL A 178 15.33 10.98 -1.15
N ALA A 179 16.07 9.88 -1.26
CA ALA A 179 17.07 9.72 -2.30
C ALA A 179 16.42 9.29 -3.63
N VAL A 180 16.79 9.95 -4.72
CA VAL A 180 16.35 9.63 -6.09
C VAL A 180 17.57 9.21 -6.88
N ILE A 181 17.70 7.91 -7.15
CA ILE A 181 18.84 7.30 -7.83
C ILE A 181 18.45 7.09 -9.30
N ASP A 182 18.82 8.04 -10.16
CA ASP A 182 18.21 8.21 -11.49
C ASP A 182 19.11 9.03 -12.46
N SER A 183 18.54 9.76 -13.44
CA SER A 183 19.28 10.61 -14.39
C SER A 183 19.68 12.01 -13.85
N GLY A 184 19.36 12.31 -12.59
CA GLY A 184 19.61 13.61 -11.95
C GLY A 184 18.33 14.39 -11.65
N VAL A 185 18.42 15.72 -11.58
CA VAL A 185 17.28 16.63 -11.37
C VAL A 185 17.56 17.99 -12.01
N SER A 186 16.52 18.65 -12.55
CA SER A 186 16.63 19.98 -13.16
C SER A 186 17.39 20.98 -12.28
N THR A 187 18.26 21.79 -12.90
CA THR A 187 19.00 22.90 -12.27
C THR A 187 18.10 23.83 -11.47
N TRP A 188 16.86 24.00 -11.92
CA TRP A 188 15.79 24.67 -11.20
C TRP A 188 14.41 24.24 -11.74
N HIS A 189 13.38 24.31 -10.90
CA HIS A 189 11.96 24.18 -11.27
C HIS A 189 11.08 24.73 -10.13
N ASP A 190 10.08 25.55 -10.46
CA ASP A 190 9.10 26.16 -9.56
C ASP A 190 8.47 25.15 -8.58
N ASP A 191 7.98 24.02 -9.11
CA ASP A 191 7.32 22.96 -8.31
C ASP A 191 8.24 22.26 -7.28
N LEU A 192 9.56 22.48 -7.32
CA LEU A 192 10.50 21.93 -6.33
C LEU A 192 10.99 22.96 -5.30
N THR A 193 10.52 24.22 -5.34
CA THR A 193 10.89 25.23 -4.34
C THR A 193 10.17 25.05 -3.00
N SER A 194 10.74 25.61 -1.93
CA SER A 194 10.02 25.71 -0.65
C SER A 194 8.77 26.58 -0.75
N HIS A 195 7.82 26.36 0.17
CA HIS A 195 6.67 27.23 0.40
C HIS A 195 6.97 28.42 1.33
N THR A 196 8.10 28.42 2.03
CA THR A 196 8.38 29.37 3.14
C THR A 196 9.24 30.57 2.73
N THR A 197 9.91 30.53 1.58
CA THR A 197 10.80 31.60 1.11
C THR A 197 10.11 32.58 0.18
N ALA A 198 10.06 33.85 0.58
CA ALA A 198 9.59 34.95 -0.27
C ALA A 198 10.59 35.32 -1.40
N SER A 199 11.77 34.70 -1.41
CA SER A 199 12.87 34.98 -2.34
C SER A 199 12.76 34.18 -3.64
N TYR A 200 11.80 34.53 -4.48
CA TYR A 200 11.85 34.21 -5.91
C TYR A 200 12.81 35.19 -6.62
N PRO A 201 13.64 34.75 -7.60
CA PRO A 201 13.97 33.39 -8.03
C PRO A 201 15.42 32.98 -7.67
N TYR A 202 15.75 31.70 -7.90
CA TYR A 202 17.06 31.04 -7.67
C TYR A 202 17.50 30.93 -6.20
N GLY A 203 17.64 29.71 -5.69
CA GLY A 203 18.39 29.43 -4.45
C GLY A 203 17.78 28.37 -3.53
N ASP A 204 16.45 28.32 -3.40
CA ASP A 204 15.75 27.46 -2.44
C ASP A 204 14.87 26.41 -3.12
N GLN A 205 15.51 25.52 -3.88
CA GLN A 205 14.93 24.23 -4.20
C GLN A 205 15.10 23.28 -3.02
N ARG A 206 14.10 22.42 -2.79
CA ARG A 206 14.15 21.32 -1.82
C ARG A 206 15.01 20.14 -2.30
N VAL A 207 15.98 20.40 -3.18
CA VAL A 207 17.06 19.48 -3.54
C VAL A 207 18.19 19.70 -2.54
N SER A 208 18.17 18.96 -1.43
CA SER A 208 19.09 19.17 -0.30
C SER A 208 20.52 18.68 -0.57
N ALA A 209 20.69 17.78 -1.53
CA ALA A 209 21.98 17.38 -2.08
C ALA A 209 21.86 16.92 -3.54
N PHE A 210 22.95 17.07 -4.29
CA PHE A 210 23.14 16.48 -5.61
C PHE A 210 24.52 15.83 -5.71
N VAL A 211 24.60 14.65 -6.34
CA VAL A 211 25.86 13.96 -6.64
C VAL A 211 25.76 13.33 -8.03
N ASP A 212 26.81 13.47 -8.83
CA ASP A 212 26.90 12.94 -10.19
C ASP A 212 27.99 11.86 -10.31
N PHE A 213 27.56 10.60 -10.37
CA PHE A 213 28.41 9.43 -10.56
C PHE A 213 28.69 9.13 -12.05
N VAL A 214 28.24 9.97 -12.97
CA VAL A 214 28.39 9.80 -14.42
C VAL A 214 29.41 10.77 -15.01
N ASN A 215 29.32 12.07 -14.69
CA ASN A 215 30.18 13.12 -15.25
C ASN A 215 30.87 14.00 -14.18
N GLY A 216 30.73 13.68 -12.88
CA GLY A 216 31.36 14.40 -11.77
C GLY A 216 30.96 15.88 -11.62
N GLN A 217 29.80 16.30 -12.14
CA GLN A 217 29.36 17.70 -12.06
C GLN A 217 28.94 18.08 -10.63
N ALA A 218 29.32 19.29 -10.20
CA ALA A 218 29.04 19.81 -8.86
C ALA A 218 27.68 20.52 -8.70
N LEU A 219 26.94 20.76 -9.80
CA LEU A 219 25.64 21.43 -9.79
C LEU A 219 24.54 20.49 -10.31
N PRO A 220 23.30 20.56 -9.76
CA PRO A 220 22.20 19.70 -10.21
C PRO A 220 21.88 19.90 -11.68
N TYR A 221 21.71 18.81 -12.42
CA TYR A 221 21.19 18.83 -13.79
C TYR A 221 20.54 17.48 -14.16
N ASP A 222 19.73 17.49 -15.23
CA ASP A 222 19.07 16.31 -15.79
C ASP A 222 19.02 16.43 -17.32
N ASP A 223 20.00 15.80 -17.97
CA ASP A 223 20.14 15.76 -19.43
C ASP A 223 19.15 14.79 -20.10
N ASN A 224 18.70 13.76 -19.40
CA ASN A 224 17.70 12.81 -19.90
C ASN A 224 16.25 13.30 -19.69
N GLY A 225 15.92 13.79 -18.49
CA GLY A 225 14.59 14.27 -18.09
C GLY A 225 13.75 13.29 -17.27
N HIS A 226 14.26 12.07 -17.00
CA HIS A 226 13.54 11.05 -16.23
C HIS A 226 13.58 11.33 -14.72
N GLY A 227 14.77 11.60 -14.16
CA GLY A 227 14.95 11.83 -12.72
C GLY A 227 14.21 13.04 -12.18
N THR A 228 14.02 14.09 -13.00
CA THR A 228 13.17 15.24 -12.65
C THR A 228 11.69 14.85 -12.62
N HIS A 229 11.23 14.04 -13.57
CA HIS A 229 9.85 13.52 -13.61
C HIS A 229 9.57 12.66 -12.36
N VAL A 230 10.50 11.76 -12.02
CA VAL A 230 10.46 10.92 -10.81
C VAL A 230 10.45 11.78 -9.53
N SER A 231 11.35 12.75 -9.41
CA SER A 231 11.42 13.69 -8.27
C SER A 231 10.12 14.47 -8.08
N GLY A 232 9.46 14.86 -9.17
CA GLY A 232 8.17 15.55 -9.14
C GLY A 232 7.00 14.70 -8.65
N ILE A 233 6.96 13.40 -8.98
CA ILE A 233 5.92 12.47 -8.48
C ILE A 233 6.02 12.33 -6.95
N ILE A 234 7.25 12.39 -6.42
CA ILE A 234 7.52 12.37 -4.99
C ILE A 234 7.13 13.73 -4.38
N ALA A 235 7.86 14.80 -4.71
CA ALA A 235 7.90 16.06 -3.94
C ALA A 235 7.59 17.34 -4.74
N GLY A 236 6.97 17.25 -5.91
CA GLY A 236 6.44 18.42 -6.59
C GLY A 236 5.31 19.06 -5.78
N ASN A 237 5.41 20.34 -5.42
CA ASN A 237 4.34 21.06 -4.71
C ASN A 237 3.15 21.44 -5.62
N GLY A 238 3.30 21.33 -6.95
CA GLY A 238 2.25 21.67 -7.90
C GLY A 238 2.10 23.16 -8.19
N TYR A 239 3.04 24.04 -7.81
CA TYR A 239 2.97 25.51 -7.96
C TYR A 239 2.50 25.95 -9.36
N ASP A 240 3.15 25.46 -10.41
CA ASP A 240 2.84 25.78 -11.82
C ASP A 240 1.44 25.33 -12.24
N SER A 241 0.75 24.53 -11.44
CA SER A 241 -0.60 24.03 -11.67
C SER A 241 -1.57 24.37 -10.53
N SER A 242 -1.18 25.26 -9.61
CA SER A 242 -1.95 25.61 -8.41
C SER A 242 -2.36 24.38 -7.57
N GLY A 243 -1.42 23.45 -7.39
CA GLY A 243 -1.60 22.17 -6.69
C GLY A 243 -2.24 21.05 -7.53
N GLN A 244 -2.67 21.29 -8.77
CA GLN A 244 -3.36 20.28 -9.60
C GLN A 244 -2.49 19.08 -9.99
N LYS A 245 -1.16 19.23 -9.96
CA LYS A 245 -0.18 18.19 -10.33
C LYS A 245 0.87 17.99 -9.24
N ALA A 246 0.52 18.31 -7.99
CA ALA A 246 1.36 18.04 -6.84
C ALA A 246 1.60 16.52 -6.69
N GLY A 247 2.83 16.19 -6.29
CA GLY A 247 3.27 14.85 -5.94
C GLY A 247 2.62 14.32 -4.67
N VAL A 248 3.06 13.13 -4.24
CA VAL A 248 2.47 12.43 -3.09
C VAL A 248 2.91 13.02 -1.76
N ALA A 249 4.17 13.45 -1.66
CA ALA A 249 4.81 14.01 -0.47
C ALA A 249 5.41 15.40 -0.81
N PRO A 250 4.56 16.42 -1.02
CA PRO A 250 4.94 17.70 -1.61
C PRO A 250 5.90 18.57 -0.77
N ASP A 251 6.30 18.19 0.44
CA ASP A 251 7.32 18.87 1.27
C ASP A 251 8.50 17.97 1.68
N ALA A 252 8.60 16.75 1.14
CA ALA A 252 9.80 15.92 1.32
C ALA A 252 11.03 16.57 0.66
N SER A 253 12.21 16.37 1.26
CA SER A 253 13.47 16.86 0.69
C SER A 253 14.07 15.81 -0.25
N ILE A 254 14.50 16.25 -1.44
CA ILE A 254 15.07 15.40 -2.48
C ILE A 254 16.59 15.41 -2.38
N VAL A 255 17.19 14.23 -2.33
CA VAL A 255 18.61 13.99 -2.55
C VAL A 255 18.74 13.36 -3.93
N SER A 256 19.29 14.08 -4.91
CA SER A 256 19.37 13.59 -6.30
C SER A 256 20.74 12.98 -6.60
N LEU A 257 20.75 11.70 -6.95
CA LEU A 257 21.98 10.92 -7.20
C LEU A 257 21.95 10.46 -8.65
N LYS A 258 22.68 11.17 -9.52
CA LYS A 258 22.75 10.90 -10.95
C LYS A 258 23.65 9.70 -11.21
N VAL A 259 23.04 8.63 -11.73
CA VAL A 259 23.69 7.36 -12.11
C VAL A 259 23.46 6.97 -13.58
N LEU A 260 22.50 7.61 -14.26
CA LEU A 260 22.24 7.46 -15.69
C LEU A 260 22.78 8.63 -16.53
N ASP A 261 23.21 8.34 -17.75
CA ASP A 261 23.57 9.31 -18.78
C ASP A 261 22.34 9.97 -19.46
N ALA A 262 22.58 10.87 -20.41
CA ALA A 262 21.54 11.54 -21.20
C ALA A 262 20.63 10.58 -22.00
N ASN A 263 21.08 9.37 -22.29
CA ASN A 263 20.31 8.34 -23.01
C ASN A 263 19.47 7.47 -22.05
N GLY A 264 19.76 7.49 -20.75
CA GLY A 264 19.16 6.62 -19.74
C GLY A 264 19.97 5.35 -19.45
N HIS A 265 21.23 5.27 -19.86
CA HIS A 265 22.13 4.16 -19.57
C HIS A 265 22.97 4.43 -18.32
N GLY A 266 23.25 3.39 -17.54
CA GLY A 266 24.13 3.46 -16.38
C GLY A 266 24.66 2.06 -16.03
N THR A 267 25.53 1.99 -15.02
CA THR A 267 26.11 0.72 -14.53
C THR A 267 25.63 0.40 -13.12
N ILE A 268 25.62 -0.89 -12.77
CA ILE A 268 25.34 -1.31 -11.38
C ILE A 268 26.35 -0.71 -10.39
N SER A 269 27.61 -0.49 -10.82
CA SER A 269 28.63 0.18 -9.99
C SER A 269 28.27 1.63 -9.62
N ASN A 270 27.56 2.35 -10.48
CA ASN A 270 27.11 3.71 -10.17
C ASN A 270 25.93 3.69 -9.19
N ILE A 271 25.02 2.72 -9.34
CA ILE A 271 23.91 2.52 -8.40
C ILE A 271 24.43 2.10 -7.01
N ILE A 272 25.43 1.22 -6.95
CA ILE A 272 26.08 0.80 -5.69
C ILE A 272 26.77 1.99 -5.01
N GLN A 273 27.56 2.79 -5.74
CA GLN A 273 28.18 4.01 -5.19
C GLN A 273 27.13 5.03 -4.67
N ALA A 274 25.98 5.14 -5.34
CA ALA A 274 24.87 5.97 -4.86
C ALA A 274 24.23 5.40 -3.58
N LEU A 275 24.09 4.07 -3.44
CA LEU A 275 23.62 3.42 -2.21
C LEU A 275 24.62 3.57 -1.06
N ASP A 276 25.92 3.41 -1.30
CA ASP A 276 26.97 3.67 -0.31
C ASP A 276 26.92 5.13 0.16
N TRP A 277 26.75 6.09 -0.76
CA TRP A 277 26.58 7.51 -0.42
C TRP A 277 25.31 7.74 0.41
N VAL A 278 24.18 7.11 0.08
CA VAL A 278 22.94 7.17 0.87
C VAL A 278 23.19 6.69 2.29
N VAL A 279 23.82 5.53 2.48
CA VAL A 279 24.10 4.98 3.83
C VAL A 279 25.03 5.89 4.62
N ALA A 280 26.08 6.43 3.98
CA ALA A 280 27.04 7.34 4.62
C ALA A 280 26.41 8.70 5.02
N ASN A 281 25.44 9.20 4.25
CA ASN A 281 24.86 10.53 4.44
C ASN A 281 23.43 10.54 5.00
N ARG A 282 22.85 9.37 5.32
CA ARG A 282 21.45 9.24 5.75
C ARG A 282 21.10 10.11 6.95
N THR A 283 21.99 10.26 7.91
CA THR A 283 21.77 11.10 9.10
C THR A 283 21.80 12.59 8.74
N THR A 284 22.72 13.00 7.87
CA THR A 284 22.94 14.40 7.46
C THR A 284 21.73 15.01 6.76
N TYR A 285 21.07 14.24 5.89
CA TYR A 285 19.91 14.69 5.10
C TYR A 285 18.59 14.03 5.51
N ASN A 286 18.56 13.36 6.67
CA ASN A 286 17.47 12.48 7.14
C ASN A 286 16.88 11.56 6.06
N ILE A 287 17.76 10.89 5.29
CA ILE A 287 17.35 9.98 4.22
C ILE A 287 16.73 8.74 4.86
N ARG A 288 15.42 8.57 4.70
CA ARG A 288 14.67 7.42 5.22
C ARG A 288 14.14 6.49 4.13
N VAL A 289 14.13 6.95 2.89
CA VAL A 289 13.70 6.16 1.72
C VAL A 289 14.54 6.52 0.50
N ALA A 290 14.86 5.53 -0.33
CA ALA A 290 15.52 5.71 -1.62
C ALA A 290 14.69 5.07 -2.75
N ASN A 291 14.60 5.78 -3.86
CA ASN A 291 13.80 5.43 -5.02
C ASN A 291 14.70 5.07 -6.21
N LEU A 292 14.68 3.80 -6.60
CA LEU A 292 15.35 3.26 -7.77
C LEU A 292 14.27 3.04 -8.85
N SER A 293 14.07 4.05 -9.69
CA SER A 293 13.19 3.95 -10.88
C SER A 293 13.94 3.41 -12.11
N VAL A 294 15.03 2.70 -11.83
CA VAL A 294 16.03 2.11 -12.71
C VAL A 294 16.28 0.66 -12.23
N GLY A 295 16.82 -0.21 -13.09
CA GLY A 295 17.12 -1.58 -12.71
C GLY A 295 17.97 -2.32 -13.72
N ALA A 296 18.53 -3.46 -13.30
CA ALA A 296 19.35 -4.35 -14.11
C ALA A 296 18.61 -5.66 -14.46
N GLY A 297 19.09 -6.35 -15.49
CA GLY A 297 18.67 -7.73 -15.76
C GLY A 297 19.25 -8.68 -14.71
N ILE A 298 18.45 -9.68 -14.29
CA ILE A 298 18.90 -10.71 -13.35
C ILE A 298 19.85 -11.67 -14.06
N GLY A 299 21.08 -11.80 -13.58
CA GLY A 299 22.06 -12.79 -14.05
C GLY A 299 22.40 -13.89 -13.04
N GLU A 300 22.11 -13.65 -11.75
CA GLU A 300 22.45 -14.54 -10.63
C GLU A 300 21.45 -14.36 -9.47
N SER A 301 21.65 -15.09 -8.37
CA SER A 301 20.77 -15.04 -7.19
C SER A 301 20.79 -13.66 -6.52
N TYR A 302 19.68 -13.24 -5.91
CA TYR A 302 19.68 -12.02 -5.08
C TYR A 302 20.62 -12.11 -3.85
N TRP A 303 21.12 -13.30 -3.50
CA TRP A 303 22.14 -13.50 -2.47
C TRP A 303 23.59 -13.34 -2.96
N THR A 304 23.83 -13.33 -4.27
CA THR A 304 25.19 -13.15 -4.84
C THR A 304 25.34 -11.87 -5.66
N ASP A 305 24.25 -11.37 -6.27
CA ASP A 305 24.20 -10.10 -7.01
C ASP A 305 24.70 -8.92 -6.12
N PRO A 306 25.71 -8.16 -6.55
CA PRO A 306 26.31 -7.11 -5.72
C PRO A 306 25.39 -5.89 -5.55
N LEU A 307 24.43 -5.67 -6.45
CA LEU A 307 23.45 -4.58 -6.38
C LEU A 307 22.30 -4.93 -5.42
N THR A 308 21.83 -6.18 -5.38
CA THR A 308 20.85 -6.61 -4.36
C THR A 308 21.48 -6.59 -2.96
N LEU A 309 22.72 -7.04 -2.81
CA LEU A 309 23.47 -6.99 -1.54
C LEU A 309 23.75 -5.56 -1.08
N ALA A 310 24.09 -4.64 -1.99
CA ALA A 310 24.19 -3.20 -1.66
C ALA A 310 22.84 -2.63 -1.20
N ALA A 311 21.74 -3.01 -1.86
CA ALA A 311 20.39 -2.64 -1.41
C ALA A 311 20.07 -3.23 -0.03
N LYS A 312 20.54 -4.44 0.31
CA LYS A 312 20.37 -5.02 1.66
C LYS A 312 21.02 -4.14 2.72
N ARG A 313 22.27 -3.74 2.51
CA ARG A 313 23.02 -2.88 3.46
C ARG A 313 22.29 -1.55 3.74
N ALA A 314 21.61 -0.99 2.75
CA ALA A 314 20.80 0.21 2.94
C ALA A 314 19.50 -0.05 3.73
N VAL A 315 18.84 -1.20 3.50
CA VAL A 315 17.68 -1.64 4.30
C VAL A 315 18.08 -1.94 5.76
N ASP A 316 19.18 -2.65 5.96
CA ASP A 316 19.75 -2.95 7.28
C ASP A 316 20.13 -1.66 8.04
N ALA A 317 20.59 -0.62 7.32
CA ALA A 317 20.84 0.72 7.85
C ALA A 317 19.57 1.56 8.11
N GLY A 318 18.37 1.00 7.92
CA GLY A 318 17.09 1.64 8.20
C GLY A 318 16.52 2.52 7.08
N VAL A 319 17.01 2.39 5.84
CA VAL A 319 16.51 3.11 4.66
C VAL A 319 15.58 2.21 3.84
N VAL A 320 14.35 2.65 3.61
CA VAL A 320 13.40 1.91 2.77
C VAL A 320 13.87 1.98 1.30
N ILE A 321 14.20 0.84 0.68
CA ILE A 321 14.57 0.79 -0.74
C ILE A 321 13.32 0.45 -1.58
N VAL A 322 12.89 1.41 -2.40
CA VAL A 322 11.75 1.27 -3.32
C VAL A 322 12.27 1.11 -4.74
N ALA A 323 11.96 -0.01 -5.39
CA ALA A 323 12.39 -0.30 -6.75
C ALA A 323 11.21 -0.46 -7.72
N ALA A 324 11.39 0.02 -8.96
CA ALA A 324 10.48 -0.29 -10.05
C ALA A 324 10.57 -1.79 -10.43
N ALA A 325 9.44 -2.47 -10.58
CA ALA A 325 9.42 -3.92 -10.91
C ALA A 325 10.02 -4.25 -12.28
N GLY A 326 9.97 -3.30 -13.23
CA GLY A 326 10.41 -3.46 -14.62
C GLY A 326 9.26 -3.29 -15.62
N ASN A 327 9.62 -3.02 -16.87
CA ASN A 327 8.66 -2.77 -17.97
C ASN A 327 8.61 -3.94 -18.98
N LEU A 328 8.86 -5.16 -18.52
CA LEU A 328 9.03 -6.37 -19.34
C LEU A 328 7.84 -7.35 -19.21
N GLY A 329 6.67 -6.88 -18.76
CA GLY A 329 5.47 -7.71 -18.54
C GLY A 329 4.84 -8.33 -19.79
N LYS A 330 5.36 -8.03 -20.98
CA LYS A 330 4.93 -8.59 -22.27
C LYS A 330 6.13 -8.93 -23.15
N ASN A 331 6.04 -10.06 -23.85
CA ASN A 331 7.01 -10.45 -24.88
C ASN A 331 6.86 -9.62 -26.17
N ALA A 332 7.74 -9.84 -27.15
CA ALA A 332 7.72 -9.14 -28.45
C ALA A 332 6.42 -9.36 -29.26
N GLN A 333 5.69 -10.44 -28.97
CA GLN A 333 4.39 -10.79 -29.55
C GLN A 333 3.22 -10.15 -28.80
N GLY A 334 3.49 -9.35 -27.76
CA GLY A 334 2.48 -8.66 -26.95
C GLY A 334 1.73 -9.57 -25.96
N GLN A 335 2.15 -10.81 -25.77
CA GLN A 335 1.59 -11.78 -24.82
C GLN A 335 2.17 -11.52 -23.42
N THR A 336 1.39 -11.75 -22.37
CA THR A 336 1.82 -11.59 -20.97
C THR A 336 2.99 -12.53 -20.64
N GLN A 337 3.99 -12.03 -19.91
CA GLN A 337 5.14 -12.80 -19.48
C GLN A 337 5.38 -12.67 -17.96
N TYR A 338 5.69 -13.80 -17.32
CA TYR A 338 6.10 -13.97 -15.93
C TYR A 338 7.63 -14.19 -15.86
N GLY A 339 8.25 -14.04 -14.69
CA GLY A 339 9.71 -14.14 -14.55
C GLY A 339 10.47 -12.86 -14.95
N THR A 340 9.82 -11.70 -14.93
CA THR A 340 10.31 -10.49 -15.63
C THR A 340 10.70 -9.32 -14.72
N ILE A 341 10.76 -9.56 -13.40
CA ILE A 341 11.24 -8.59 -12.41
C ILE A 341 12.70 -8.22 -12.66
N THR A 342 13.06 -6.95 -12.50
CA THR A 342 14.45 -6.45 -12.61
C THR A 342 15.14 -6.28 -11.26
N ALA A 343 16.46 -6.45 -11.20
CA ALA A 343 17.27 -6.20 -10.01
C ALA A 343 17.39 -4.68 -9.71
N PRO A 344 17.40 -4.26 -8.42
CA PRO A 344 17.38 -5.08 -7.20
C PRO A 344 15.95 -5.46 -6.74
N GLY A 345 14.92 -5.21 -7.53
CA GLY A 345 13.52 -5.53 -7.20
C GLY A 345 13.19 -7.02 -7.10
N ASN A 346 14.12 -7.91 -7.47
CA ASN A 346 14.06 -9.34 -7.17
C ASN A 346 14.30 -9.64 -5.68
N ALA A 347 15.09 -8.83 -4.98
CA ALA A 347 15.45 -9.11 -3.61
C ALA A 347 14.25 -8.98 -2.64
N PRO A 348 14.16 -9.83 -1.60
CA PRO A 348 13.01 -9.84 -0.71
C PRO A 348 12.97 -8.60 0.20
N TRP A 349 14.13 -8.08 0.61
CA TRP A 349 14.26 -6.85 1.42
C TRP A 349 13.89 -5.55 0.67
N VAL A 350 13.82 -5.58 -0.66
CA VAL A 350 13.40 -4.43 -1.46
C VAL A 350 11.87 -4.36 -1.53
N LEU A 351 11.33 -3.14 -1.57
CA LEU A 351 9.92 -2.83 -1.85
C LEU A 351 9.74 -2.59 -3.36
N THR A 352 9.27 -3.63 -4.04
CA THR A 352 9.19 -3.73 -5.50
C THR A 352 7.79 -3.37 -6.00
N VAL A 353 7.71 -2.39 -6.91
CA VAL A 353 6.47 -1.73 -7.29
C VAL A 353 6.13 -1.99 -8.76
N GLY A 354 5.02 -2.71 -8.99
CA GLY A 354 4.42 -2.85 -10.32
C GLY A 354 3.50 -1.67 -10.70
N ALA A 355 3.07 -1.62 -11.95
CA ALA A 355 2.30 -0.50 -12.50
C ALA A 355 0.85 -0.87 -12.83
N TYR A 356 -0.08 0.03 -12.52
CA TYR A 356 -1.46 0.00 -13.02
C TYR A 356 -1.85 1.31 -13.73
N SER A 357 -2.95 1.26 -14.48
CA SER A 357 -3.58 2.40 -15.13
C SER A 357 -4.97 2.65 -14.53
N SER A 358 -5.21 3.85 -13.99
CA SER A 358 -6.53 4.25 -13.46
C SER A 358 -7.54 4.67 -14.54
N GLN A 359 -7.29 4.29 -15.80
CA GLN A 359 -8.06 4.66 -17.01
C GLN A 359 -8.28 6.19 -17.19
N GLY A 360 -7.55 7.02 -16.43
CA GLY A 360 -7.75 8.46 -16.38
C GLY A 360 -8.97 8.92 -15.57
N THR A 361 -9.64 8.02 -14.83
CA THR A 361 -10.74 8.34 -13.92
C THR A 361 -10.21 8.61 -12.50
N PRO A 362 -11.01 9.26 -11.63
CA PRO A 362 -10.74 9.35 -10.19
C PRO A 362 -11.38 8.19 -9.39
N GLY A 363 -12.15 7.33 -10.07
CA GLY A 363 -12.60 6.06 -9.53
C GLY A 363 -11.45 5.06 -9.48
N ARG A 364 -11.74 3.87 -8.95
CA ARG A 364 -10.77 2.77 -8.85
C ARG A 364 -11.36 1.40 -9.20
N GLY A 365 -12.63 1.35 -9.61
CA GLY A 365 -13.30 0.10 -9.99
C GLY A 365 -12.88 -0.39 -11.38
N ASP A 366 -12.37 0.54 -12.18
CA ASP A 366 -11.82 0.43 -13.52
C ASP A 366 -10.28 0.46 -13.55
N ASP A 367 -9.61 0.51 -12.39
CA ASP A 367 -8.15 0.34 -12.26
C ASP A 367 -7.72 -1.02 -12.84
N VAL A 368 -6.84 -1.04 -13.85
CA VAL A 368 -6.32 -2.27 -14.48
C VAL A 368 -4.80 -2.29 -14.48
N ILE A 369 -4.21 -3.48 -14.29
CA ILE A 369 -2.75 -3.67 -14.33
C ILE A 369 -2.21 -3.24 -15.71
N ALA A 370 -1.12 -2.48 -15.72
CA ALA A 370 -0.50 -2.03 -16.94
C ALA A 370 0.14 -3.22 -17.67
N GLY A 371 -0.14 -3.35 -18.98
CA GLY A 371 0.33 -4.49 -19.75
C GLY A 371 1.85 -4.68 -19.75
N TYR A 372 2.61 -3.57 -19.70
CA TYR A 372 4.07 -3.57 -19.63
C TYR A 372 4.63 -3.89 -18.24
N SER A 373 3.84 -3.84 -17.15
CA SER A 373 4.38 -4.07 -15.80
C SER A 373 4.95 -5.48 -15.71
N SER A 374 6.23 -5.58 -15.36
CA SER A 374 6.88 -6.86 -15.04
C SER A 374 6.14 -7.60 -13.92
N ARG A 375 6.27 -8.92 -13.94
CA ARG A 375 5.56 -9.88 -13.07
C ARG A 375 6.54 -10.85 -12.45
N GLY A 376 6.18 -11.37 -11.28
CA GLY A 376 6.84 -12.48 -10.63
C GLY A 376 6.73 -13.79 -11.43
N PRO A 377 7.21 -14.91 -10.88
CA PRO A 377 8.14 -14.94 -9.75
C PRO A 377 9.48 -14.30 -10.17
N THR A 378 10.50 -14.24 -9.31
CA THR A 378 11.85 -13.83 -9.76
C THR A 378 12.45 -14.92 -10.66
N ASN A 379 13.27 -14.53 -11.63
CA ASN A 379 13.73 -15.43 -12.70
C ASN A 379 14.73 -16.53 -12.27
N ILE A 380 15.28 -16.44 -11.06
CA ILE A 380 16.30 -17.36 -10.54
C ILE A 380 15.88 -17.89 -9.17
N ASP A 381 15.56 -17.00 -8.23
CA ASP A 381 15.22 -17.38 -6.85
C ASP A 381 13.71 -17.68 -6.64
N PHE A 382 12.92 -17.68 -7.71
CA PHE A 382 11.47 -17.94 -7.73
C PHE A 382 10.61 -17.17 -6.68
N GLY A 383 11.07 -15.99 -6.26
CA GLY A 383 10.44 -15.17 -5.23
C GLY A 383 9.14 -14.47 -5.68
N ALA A 384 8.15 -14.38 -4.78
CA ALA A 384 6.88 -13.70 -5.05
C ALA A 384 7.06 -12.17 -5.12
N LYS A 385 6.78 -11.60 -6.30
CA LYS A 385 6.93 -10.17 -6.64
C LYS A 385 5.93 -9.78 -7.74
N PRO A 386 5.58 -8.48 -7.92
CA PRO A 386 5.94 -7.34 -7.09
C PRO A 386 5.27 -7.41 -5.71
N ASP A 387 5.69 -6.58 -4.75
CA ASP A 387 5.08 -6.59 -3.41
C ASP A 387 3.69 -5.89 -3.44
N LEU A 388 3.54 -4.87 -4.29
CA LEU A 388 2.27 -4.18 -4.58
C LEU A 388 2.33 -3.41 -5.91
N VAL A 389 1.21 -2.84 -6.36
CA VAL A 389 1.14 -2.02 -7.59
C VAL A 389 0.63 -0.60 -7.34
N ALA A 390 1.18 0.38 -8.08
CA ALA A 390 0.80 1.80 -8.00
C ALA A 390 0.48 2.40 -9.39
N PRO A 391 -0.16 3.58 -9.50
CA PRO A 391 -0.44 4.21 -10.79
C PRO A 391 0.87 4.48 -11.53
N GLY A 392 1.05 3.83 -12.68
CA GLY A 392 2.24 3.96 -13.52
C GLY A 392 1.95 4.35 -14.96
N THR A 393 0.69 4.46 -15.39
CA THR A 393 0.31 4.81 -16.77
C THR A 393 -0.27 6.22 -16.86
N GLY A 394 0.23 7.04 -17.80
CA GLY A 394 -0.26 8.40 -18.04
C GLY A 394 0.01 9.37 -16.88
N ILE A 395 1.12 9.16 -16.16
CA ILE A 395 1.46 9.91 -14.95
C ILE A 395 2.07 11.25 -15.35
N VAL A 396 1.39 12.32 -14.95
CA VAL A 396 1.83 13.70 -15.18
C VAL A 396 2.73 14.13 -14.03
N SER A 397 3.92 14.62 -14.37
CA SER A 397 4.90 15.18 -13.44
C SER A 397 5.78 16.19 -14.18
N LEU A 398 6.82 16.69 -13.54
CA LEU A 398 7.68 17.79 -13.98
C LEU A 398 8.48 17.48 -15.26
N ALA A 399 8.91 18.52 -15.97
CA ALA A 399 9.63 18.41 -17.23
C ALA A 399 10.84 19.36 -17.30
N THR A 400 12.05 18.80 -17.49
CA THR A 400 13.28 19.59 -17.64
C THR A 400 13.42 20.11 -19.07
N ALA A 401 13.27 21.43 -19.25
CA ALA A 401 13.55 22.07 -20.53
C ALA A 401 15.00 21.81 -20.99
N GLY A 402 15.17 21.45 -22.26
CA GLY A 402 16.48 21.10 -22.83
C GLY A 402 16.91 19.63 -22.68
N SER A 403 16.21 18.83 -21.87
CA SER A 403 16.48 17.39 -21.75
C SER A 403 16.07 16.58 -22.99
N VAL A 404 16.64 15.39 -23.15
CA VAL A 404 16.29 14.43 -24.23
C VAL A 404 14.81 14.11 -24.24
N PHE A 405 14.18 13.89 -23.08
CA PHE A 405 12.74 13.63 -22.98
C PHE A 405 11.91 14.85 -23.40
N TYR A 406 12.30 16.07 -23.03
CA TYR A 406 11.61 17.29 -23.44
C TYR A 406 11.67 17.48 -24.97
N ALA A 407 12.81 17.17 -25.59
CA ALA A 407 13.00 17.26 -27.04
C ALA A 407 12.29 16.13 -27.83
N THR A 408 12.24 14.91 -27.30
CA THR A 408 11.72 13.73 -28.02
C THR A 408 10.27 13.36 -27.71
N LYS A 409 9.73 13.77 -26.56
CA LYS A 409 8.38 13.43 -26.08
C LYS A 409 7.42 14.63 -26.12
N THR A 410 7.65 15.58 -27.02
CA THR A 410 6.90 16.85 -27.14
C THR A 410 5.38 16.69 -27.17
N ALA A 411 4.86 15.62 -27.80
CA ALA A 411 3.44 15.30 -27.85
C ALA A 411 2.80 14.96 -26.48
N PHE A 412 3.61 14.73 -25.45
CA PHE A 412 3.19 14.42 -24.08
C PHE A 412 3.49 15.55 -23.08
N LEU A 413 4.01 16.69 -23.55
CA LEU A 413 4.19 17.90 -22.73
C LEU A 413 2.82 18.54 -22.43
N LEU A 414 2.65 19.06 -21.22
CA LEU A 414 1.37 19.53 -20.67
C LEU A 414 1.54 20.88 -19.94
N PRO A 415 0.79 21.93 -20.33
CA PRO A 415 0.93 23.26 -19.73
C PRO A 415 0.55 23.28 -18.24
N GLY A 416 1.11 24.25 -17.52
CA GLY A 416 0.65 24.65 -16.19
C GLY A 416 -0.72 25.33 -16.21
N SER A 417 -1.17 25.77 -15.03
CA SER A 417 -2.19 26.81 -14.86
C SER A 417 -1.55 28.19 -14.58
N VAL A 418 -0.31 28.22 -14.11
CA VAL A 418 0.57 29.39 -14.10
C VAL A 418 1.30 29.48 -15.46
N PRO A 419 1.44 30.66 -16.08
CA PRO A 419 2.27 30.83 -17.27
C PRO A 419 3.76 30.82 -16.90
N THR A 420 4.54 29.89 -17.47
CA THR A 420 6.01 29.86 -17.38
C THR A 420 6.65 29.97 -18.77
N GLY A 421 7.98 30.11 -18.82
CA GLY A 421 8.74 30.26 -20.07
C GLY A 421 8.91 28.98 -20.90
N PHE A 422 8.41 27.84 -20.42
CA PHE A 422 8.51 26.51 -21.02
C PHE A 422 7.21 25.73 -20.77
N VAL A 423 7.16 24.43 -21.05
CA VAL A 423 6.01 23.58 -20.73
C VAL A 423 6.37 22.71 -19.51
N PRO A 424 5.93 23.06 -18.28
CA PRO A 424 6.54 22.54 -17.06
C PRO A 424 6.20 21.09 -16.70
N TYR A 425 5.31 20.43 -17.44
CA TYR A 425 4.93 19.05 -17.14
C TYR A 425 4.99 18.13 -18.35
N LEU A 426 5.23 16.85 -18.10
CA LEU A 426 5.32 15.76 -19.06
C LEU A 426 4.49 14.56 -18.56
N SER A 427 3.82 13.86 -19.47
CA SER A 427 3.09 12.62 -19.18
C SER A 427 3.93 11.41 -19.58
N LEU A 428 4.31 10.56 -18.62
CA LEU A 428 5.06 9.32 -18.87
C LEU A 428 4.27 8.06 -18.47
N SER A 429 4.79 6.89 -18.84
CA SER A 429 4.25 5.59 -18.43
C SER A 429 5.38 4.60 -18.18
N GLY A 430 5.35 3.91 -17.04
CA GLY A 430 6.31 2.88 -16.64
C GLY A 430 6.16 2.49 -15.17
N THR A 431 6.76 1.38 -14.75
CA THR A 431 6.95 1.08 -13.30
C THR A 431 7.83 2.12 -12.62
N SER A 432 8.72 2.76 -13.38
CA SER A 432 9.50 3.95 -13.01
C SER A 432 8.64 5.17 -12.64
N MET A 433 7.37 5.22 -13.05
CA MET A 433 6.41 6.24 -12.59
C MET A 433 5.56 5.73 -11.41
N ALA A 434 5.47 4.42 -11.21
CA ALA A 434 4.71 3.81 -10.11
C ALA A 434 5.50 3.79 -8.79
N ALA A 435 6.79 3.43 -8.85
CA ALA A 435 7.72 3.43 -7.71
C ALA A 435 7.71 4.78 -6.94
N PRO A 436 7.87 5.96 -7.57
CA PRO A 436 7.86 7.22 -6.84
C PRO A 436 6.53 7.57 -6.15
N VAL A 437 5.39 7.02 -6.60
CA VAL A 437 4.10 7.17 -5.89
C VAL A 437 4.11 6.41 -4.57
N VAL A 438 4.76 5.25 -4.54
CA VAL A 438 5.01 4.47 -3.31
C VAL A 438 6.06 5.17 -2.45
N THR A 439 7.18 5.63 -3.02
CA THR A 439 8.22 6.40 -2.30
C THR A 439 7.64 7.62 -1.59
N GLY A 440 6.80 8.42 -2.26
CA GLY A 440 6.11 9.54 -1.61
C GLY A 440 5.12 9.07 -0.54
N THR A 441 4.44 7.93 -0.72
CA THR A 441 3.58 7.35 0.33
C THR A 441 4.39 6.95 1.55
N VAL A 442 5.58 6.35 1.35
CA VAL A 442 6.55 6.02 2.40
C VAL A 442 6.99 7.29 3.14
N ALA A 443 7.26 8.39 2.43
CA ALA A 443 7.59 9.67 3.07
C ALA A 443 6.42 10.25 3.90
N LEU A 444 5.16 10.11 3.47
CA LEU A 444 4.00 10.48 4.30
C LEU A 444 3.89 9.58 5.56
N MET A 445 4.09 8.26 5.41
CA MET A 445 4.04 7.31 6.52
C MET A 445 5.14 7.57 7.56
N LEU A 446 6.35 7.92 7.11
CA LEU A 446 7.50 8.18 7.98
C LEU A 446 7.47 9.56 8.63
N GLN A 447 6.68 10.50 8.10
CA GLN A 447 6.31 11.72 8.84
C GLN A 447 5.24 11.42 9.89
N ALA A 448 4.23 10.61 9.56
CA ALA A 448 3.18 10.20 10.51
C ALA A 448 3.74 9.36 11.67
N ASN A 449 4.70 8.48 11.37
CA ASN A 449 5.34 7.59 12.33
C ASN A 449 6.84 7.41 12.01
N PRO A 450 7.71 8.21 12.65
CA PRO A 450 9.15 8.17 12.40
C PRO A 450 9.85 6.89 12.85
N SER A 451 9.27 6.06 13.72
CA SER A 451 9.92 4.85 14.25
C SER A 451 9.78 3.62 13.35
N LEU A 452 8.93 3.66 12.32
CA LEU A 452 8.73 2.53 11.41
C LEU A 452 10.05 2.12 10.71
N THR A 453 10.32 0.82 10.76
CA THR A 453 11.40 0.14 10.02
C THR A 453 10.99 -0.11 8.57
N PRO A 454 11.93 -0.47 7.66
CA PRO A 454 11.59 -0.88 6.30
C PRO A 454 10.62 -2.06 6.23
N ASN A 455 10.75 -3.07 7.10
CA ASN A 455 9.82 -4.19 7.17
C ASN A 455 8.43 -3.73 7.64
N ALA A 456 8.33 -2.89 8.67
CA ALA A 456 7.04 -2.35 9.12
C ALA A 456 6.35 -1.50 8.03
N VAL A 457 7.10 -0.63 7.34
CA VAL A 457 6.60 0.16 6.21
C VAL A 457 6.07 -0.73 5.09
N LYS A 458 6.83 -1.76 4.70
CA LYS A 458 6.46 -2.72 3.66
C LYS A 458 5.19 -3.50 4.04
N ALA A 459 5.13 -3.99 5.27
CA ALA A 459 3.97 -4.71 5.81
C ALA A 459 2.69 -3.86 5.80
N ILE A 460 2.75 -2.63 6.31
CA ILE A 460 1.60 -1.68 6.34
C ILE A 460 1.11 -1.37 4.93
N LEU A 461 2.02 -1.14 3.98
CA LEU A 461 1.67 -0.87 2.59
C LEU A 461 0.94 -2.04 1.92
N MET A 462 1.38 -3.27 2.19
CA MET A 462 0.79 -4.49 1.63
C MET A 462 -0.57 -4.79 2.25
N TYR A 463 -0.66 -4.77 3.59
CA TYR A 463 -1.88 -5.04 4.36
C TYR A 463 -3.01 -4.03 4.08
N THR A 464 -2.67 -2.76 3.80
CA THR A 464 -3.66 -1.70 3.49
C THR A 464 -4.00 -1.57 2.00
N ALA A 465 -3.27 -2.23 1.10
CA ALA A 465 -3.51 -2.21 -0.34
C ALA A 465 -4.91 -2.74 -0.71
N GLN A 466 -5.39 -2.45 -1.91
CA GLN A 466 -6.69 -2.89 -2.39
C GLN A 466 -6.53 -3.97 -3.46
N GLN A 467 -6.90 -5.22 -3.17
CA GLN A 467 -6.91 -6.26 -4.20
C GLN A 467 -7.96 -5.96 -5.29
N ARG A 468 -7.71 -6.45 -6.50
CA ARG A 468 -8.67 -6.52 -7.61
C ARG A 468 -8.85 -7.96 -8.04
N ALA A 469 -10.08 -8.37 -8.28
CA ALA A 469 -10.39 -9.70 -8.80
C ALA A 469 -9.87 -9.86 -10.23
N GLY A 470 -9.45 -11.08 -10.60
CA GLY A 470 -8.89 -11.37 -11.92
C GLY A 470 -7.39 -11.09 -12.08
N TYR A 471 -6.68 -10.73 -11.00
CA TYR A 471 -5.22 -10.69 -10.96
C TYR A 471 -4.67 -11.58 -9.86
N ASP A 472 -3.64 -12.35 -10.19
CA ASP A 472 -2.88 -13.20 -9.28
C ASP A 472 -1.85 -12.40 -8.46
N PRO A 473 -1.28 -12.97 -7.38
CA PRO A 473 -0.30 -12.29 -6.54
C PRO A 473 1.02 -11.95 -7.24
N LEU A 474 1.43 -12.70 -8.27
CA LEU A 474 2.66 -12.43 -9.05
C LEU A 474 2.44 -11.30 -10.09
N THR A 475 1.18 -10.93 -10.34
CA THR A 475 0.79 -9.76 -11.13
C THR A 475 0.52 -8.52 -10.27
N GLN A 476 -0.24 -8.63 -9.16
CA GLN A 476 -0.67 -7.46 -8.36
C GLN A 476 0.01 -7.30 -6.98
N GLY A 477 0.83 -8.25 -6.56
CA GLY A 477 1.33 -8.33 -5.18
C GLY A 477 0.20 -8.47 -4.17
N ALA A 478 0.32 -7.79 -3.04
CA ALA A 478 -0.77 -7.64 -2.07
C ALA A 478 -1.95 -6.77 -2.59
N GLY A 479 -1.76 -6.04 -3.69
CA GLY A 479 -2.81 -5.28 -4.36
C GLY A 479 -2.41 -3.85 -4.76
N PHE A 480 -3.40 -3.01 -5.02
CA PHE A 480 -3.25 -1.67 -5.54
C PHE A 480 -3.10 -0.65 -4.40
N LEU A 481 -2.04 0.16 -4.43
CA LEU A 481 -1.62 1.12 -3.40
C LEU A 481 -2.78 1.93 -2.78
N ASN A 482 -2.72 2.10 -1.46
CA ASN A 482 -3.73 2.81 -0.68
C ASN A 482 -3.08 3.77 0.33
N THR A 483 -2.57 4.91 -0.16
CA THR A 483 -1.87 5.92 0.65
C THR A 483 -2.70 6.37 1.86
N LEU A 484 -4.02 6.52 1.71
CA LEU A 484 -4.91 6.89 2.82
C LEU A 484 -5.03 5.78 3.89
N GLY A 485 -4.98 4.51 3.49
CA GLY A 485 -4.95 3.38 4.42
C GLY A 485 -3.59 3.28 5.13
N ALA A 486 -2.51 3.30 4.36
CA ALA A 486 -1.14 3.14 4.85
C ALA A 486 -0.73 4.25 5.83
N VAL A 487 -1.01 5.52 5.50
CA VAL A 487 -0.73 6.66 6.39
C VAL A 487 -1.60 6.62 7.65
N ARG A 488 -2.88 6.23 7.54
CA ARG A 488 -3.76 6.09 8.71
C ARG A 488 -3.26 5.00 9.67
N LEU A 489 -2.79 3.87 9.14
CA LEU A 489 -2.32 2.78 9.97
C LEU A 489 -0.95 3.11 10.60
N ALA A 490 -0.08 3.80 9.87
CA ALA A 490 1.16 4.36 10.42
C ALA A 490 0.91 5.35 11.57
N ASP A 491 0.03 6.34 11.35
CA ASP A 491 -0.39 7.35 12.34
C ASP A 491 -1.00 6.70 13.60
N PHE A 492 -1.89 5.72 13.41
CA PHE A 492 -2.44 4.94 14.53
C PHE A 492 -1.32 4.26 15.34
N TYR A 493 -0.37 3.59 14.69
CA TYR A 493 0.78 2.98 15.39
C TYR A 493 1.77 4.00 16.02
N ALA A 494 1.60 5.30 15.83
CA ALA A 494 2.37 6.34 16.53
C ALA A 494 1.58 6.96 17.70
N HIS A 495 0.25 7.04 17.59
CA HIS A 495 -0.58 7.91 18.43
C HIS A 495 -1.80 7.22 19.08
N ALA A 496 -2.00 5.92 18.85
CA ALA A 496 -3.12 5.18 19.42
C ALA A 496 -3.12 5.20 20.95
N GLN A 497 -4.28 5.50 21.52
CA GLN A 497 -4.51 5.45 22.97
C GLN A 497 -5.13 4.11 23.36
N SER A 498 -4.93 3.70 24.61
CA SER A 498 -5.55 2.50 25.18
C SER A 498 -7.05 2.41 24.85
N ASN A 499 -7.50 1.19 24.53
CA ASN A 499 -8.87 0.87 24.12
C ASN A 499 -9.37 1.52 22.80
N GLN A 500 -8.54 2.22 22.03
CA GLN A 500 -8.93 2.68 20.69
C GLN A 500 -8.94 1.51 19.69
N PRO A 501 -10.01 1.29 18.90
CA PRO A 501 -10.08 0.20 17.94
C PRO A 501 -9.19 0.45 16.72
N VAL A 502 -8.54 -0.61 16.22
CA VAL A 502 -7.65 -0.52 15.05
C VAL A 502 -8.42 -0.06 13.81
N PRO A 503 -7.95 0.93 13.02
CA PRO A 503 -8.74 1.57 11.97
C PRO A 503 -8.87 0.77 10.66
N VAL A 504 -8.97 -0.56 10.77
CA VAL A 504 -9.08 -1.53 9.67
C VAL A 504 -10.34 -1.28 8.84
N GLN A 505 -10.22 -1.38 7.52
CA GLN A 505 -11.32 -1.15 6.59
C GLN A 505 -11.57 -2.39 5.74
N LYS A 506 -12.85 -2.68 5.45
CA LYS A 506 -13.28 -3.81 4.59
C LYS A 506 -12.65 -3.82 3.18
N MET A 507 -12.14 -2.69 2.72
CA MET A 507 -11.51 -2.52 1.39
C MET A 507 -9.99 -2.77 1.38
N TRP A 508 -9.36 -2.98 2.54
CA TRP A 508 -7.96 -3.36 2.64
C TRP A 508 -7.79 -4.85 2.35
N SER A 509 -6.65 -5.25 1.81
CA SER A 509 -6.30 -6.66 1.53
C SER A 509 -6.30 -7.48 2.81
N LYS A 510 -5.77 -6.92 3.91
CA LYS A 510 -5.36 -7.64 5.11
C LYS A 510 -4.40 -8.80 4.81
N HIS A 511 -3.61 -8.68 3.74
CA HIS A 511 -2.71 -9.72 3.25
C HIS A 511 -1.28 -9.20 3.12
N ILE A 512 -0.30 -10.06 3.40
CA ILE A 512 1.14 -9.81 3.19
C ILE A 512 1.73 -11.00 2.43
N LEU A 513 2.67 -10.73 1.52
CA LEU A 513 3.52 -11.75 0.89
C LEU A 513 4.85 -11.79 1.65
N TRP A 514 5.00 -12.73 2.58
CA TRP A 514 6.21 -12.95 3.37
C TRP A 514 7.03 -14.04 2.69
N GLY A 515 8.11 -13.65 2.00
CA GLY A 515 8.80 -14.55 1.07
C GLY A 515 7.84 -15.00 -0.02
N ASN A 516 7.58 -16.31 -0.11
CA ASN A 516 6.59 -16.89 -1.01
C ASN A 516 5.21 -17.17 -0.37
N HIS A 517 5.06 -16.98 0.94
CA HIS A 517 3.86 -17.32 1.70
C HIS A 517 2.91 -16.12 1.76
N MET A 518 1.60 -16.34 1.59
CA MET A 518 0.59 -15.29 1.74
C MET A 518 -0.08 -15.36 3.11
N ILE A 519 0.41 -14.55 4.05
CA ILE A 519 -0.22 -14.32 5.36
C ILE A 519 -1.53 -13.56 5.13
N LYS A 520 -2.61 -13.96 5.82
CA LYS A 520 -3.94 -13.37 5.65
C LYS A 520 -4.66 -13.14 6.97
N GLY A 521 -5.44 -12.06 7.05
CA GLY A 521 -6.23 -11.74 8.23
C GLY A 521 -5.37 -11.15 9.35
N GLY A 522 -5.81 -11.30 10.59
CA GLY A 522 -5.12 -10.78 11.77
C GLY A 522 -4.86 -9.27 11.75
N LEU A 523 -3.94 -8.84 12.59
CA LEU A 523 -3.45 -7.46 12.72
C LEU A 523 -1.92 -7.46 12.82
N LEU A 524 -1.28 -6.50 12.16
CA LEU A 524 0.17 -6.32 12.28
C LEU A 524 0.50 -5.76 13.67
N LYS A 525 1.46 -6.36 14.38
CA LYS A 525 1.98 -5.91 15.69
C LYS A 525 3.35 -5.27 15.41
N PRO A 526 3.49 -3.92 15.25
CA PRO A 526 4.71 -3.29 14.72
C PRO A 526 5.98 -3.52 15.55
N THR A 527 5.81 -3.94 16.79
CA THR A 527 6.85 -4.29 17.77
C THR A 527 7.34 -5.74 17.64
N ALA A 528 6.64 -6.60 16.87
CA ALA A 528 6.99 -8.00 16.69
C ALA A 528 8.29 -8.19 15.88
N ASN A 529 8.95 -9.33 16.06
CA ASN A 529 10.33 -9.52 15.59
C ASN A 529 10.46 -9.51 14.05
N ALA A 530 9.43 -9.91 13.28
CA ALA A 530 9.39 -9.77 11.81
C ALA A 530 9.69 -8.36 11.30
N TYR A 531 9.41 -7.34 12.11
CA TYR A 531 9.58 -5.93 11.76
C TYR A 531 10.82 -5.28 12.35
N ARG A 532 11.67 -6.02 13.08
CA ARG A 532 12.98 -5.52 13.53
C ARG A 532 13.93 -5.29 12.34
N LEU A 533 14.92 -4.43 12.53
CA LEU A 533 16.02 -4.29 11.55
C LEU A 533 16.86 -5.58 11.53
N GLY A 534 17.46 -5.89 10.38
CA GLY A 534 18.28 -7.10 10.18
C GLY A 534 17.49 -8.35 9.79
N VAL A 535 16.22 -8.48 10.22
CA VAL A 535 15.37 -9.63 9.88
C VAL A 535 15.06 -9.65 8.37
N VAL A 536 15.44 -10.75 7.73
CA VAL A 536 15.25 -10.95 6.28
C VAL A 536 13.77 -11.17 6.00
N TRP A 537 13.21 -10.34 5.10
CA TRP A 537 11.84 -10.48 4.65
C TRP A 537 11.61 -11.87 4.04
N GLY A 538 10.69 -12.65 4.60
CA GLY A 538 10.42 -14.02 4.14
C GLY A 538 11.22 -15.13 4.82
N ALA A 539 12.05 -14.83 5.84
CA ALA A 539 12.63 -15.88 6.68
C ALA A 539 11.61 -16.41 7.70
N GLY A 540 11.69 -17.69 8.05
CA GLY A 540 10.92 -18.32 9.13
C GLY A 540 11.50 -18.04 10.52
N GLN A 541 12.83 -17.90 10.62
CA GLN A 541 13.56 -17.56 11.84
C GLN A 541 14.36 -16.26 11.70
N THR A 542 14.67 -15.63 12.84
CA THR A 542 15.58 -14.50 12.93
C THR A 542 17.05 -14.95 12.88
N THR A 543 17.99 -13.99 12.84
CA THR A 543 19.43 -14.28 12.95
C THR A 543 19.88 -14.80 14.32
N GLU A 544 18.99 -14.78 15.32
CA GLU A 544 19.25 -15.22 16.70
C GLU A 544 18.59 -16.59 17.00
N GLY A 545 17.82 -17.13 16.05
CA GLY A 545 17.09 -18.40 16.18
C GLY A 545 15.58 -18.23 16.39
N ASP A 546 15.12 -17.10 16.97
CA ASP A 546 13.69 -16.86 17.25
C ASP A 546 12.80 -17.09 16.02
N ASN A 547 11.67 -17.77 16.21
CA ASN A 547 10.61 -17.88 15.20
C ASN A 547 10.01 -16.50 14.86
N VAL A 548 9.70 -16.25 13.58
CA VAL A 548 9.32 -14.93 13.07
C VAL A 548 7.81 -14.68 13.24
N VAL A 549 7.48 -13.88 14.24
CA VAL A 549 6.12 -13.42 14.57
C VAL A 549 5.86 -12.05 13.93
N TRP A 550 4.70 -11.91 13.29
CA TRP A 550 4.30 -10.73 12.51
C TRP A 550 3.06 -10.02 13.09
N GLY A 551 2.25 -10.68 13.90
CA GLY A 551 0.99 -10.10 14.37
C GLY A 551 0.07 -11.08 15.08
N SER A 552 -1.02 -10.56 15.64
CA SER A 552 -2.05 -11.36 16.31
C SER A 552 -3.14 -11.78 15.34
N GLN A 553 -3.64 -13.02 15.48
CA GLN A 553 -4.77 -13.51 14.69
C GLN A 553 -6.10 -12.89 15.18
N CYS A 554 -7.06 -12.71 14.27
CA CYS A 554 -8.46 -12.51 14.62
C CYS A 554 -9.29 -13.49 13.79
N THR A 555 -10.11 -14.31 14.44
CA THR A 555 -11.03 -15.25 13.78
C THR A 555 -12.24 -14.56 13.13
N THR A 556 -12.52 -13.30 13.49
CA THR A 556 -13.68 -12.54 13.01
C THR A 556 -13.34 -11.54 11.91
N ALA A 557 -14.24 -11.36 10.94
CA ALA A 557 -14.03 -10.48 9.78
C ALA A 557 -13.80 -8.99 10.14
N ASN A 558 -14.25 -8.58 11.34
CA ASN A 558 -13.92 -7.32 11.97
C ASN A 558 -13.11 -7.62 13.24
N CYS A 559 -11.77 -7.49 13.20
CA CYS A 559 -10.98 -7.42 14.43
C CYS A 559 -11.52 -6.26 15.27
N GLY A 560 -12.25 -6.56 16.35
CA GLY A 560 -12.71 -5.57 17.35
C GLY A 560 -11.60 -5.11 18.29
N ALA A 561 -10.40 -5.69 18.12
CA ALA A 561 -9.19 -5.45 18.87
C ALA A 561 -8.83 -3.98 19.03
N SER A 562 -8.20 -3.69 20.15
CA SER A 562 -7.83 -2.35 20.59
C SER A 562 -6.34 -2.06 20.41
N ALA A 563 -5.94 -0.85 20.80
CA ALA A 563 -4.55 -0.44 20.86
C ALA A 563 -3.73 -1.24 21.91
N ASN A 564 -4.35 -1.78 22.96
CA ASN A 564 -3.64 -2.53 24.01
C ASN A 564 -3.00 -3.79 23.40
N ASP A 565 -3.83 -4.55 22.69
CA ASP A 565 -3.62 -5.79 21.95
C ASP A 565 -2.44 -5.72 20.95
N LEU A 566 -1.99 -4.50 20.63
CA LEU A 566 -0.92 -4.18 19.70
C LEU A 566 0.33 -3.55 20.33
N ILE A 567 0.20 -2.99 21.54
CA ILE A 567 1.20 -2.10 22.15
C ILE A 567 1.74 -2.66 23.48
N GLY A 568 1.00 -3.54 24.18
CA GLY A 568 1.48 -4.12 25.44
C GLY A 568 0.86 -5.46 25.80
N TYR A 569 1.74 -6.48 25.87
CA TYR A 569 1.55 -7.79 26.50
C TYR A 569 0.53 -8.73 25.84
N LEU A 570 0.60 -10.00 26.28
CA LEU A 570 -0.16 -11.17 25.83
C LEU A 570 0.10 -11.70 24.39
N ASP A 571 -0.18 -13.00 24.29
CA ASP A 571 -0.25 -13.94 23.16
C ASP A 571 0.96 -14.05 22.23
N ASN A 572 1.70 -15.16 22.37
CA ASN A 572 2.70 -15.66 21.42
C ASN A 572 2.09 -16.71 20.47
N VAL A 573 1.10 -16.31 19.66
CA VAL A 573 0.57 -17.14 18.57
C VAL A 573 1.63 -17.26 17.46
N VAL A 574 2.45 -18.31 17.52
CA VAL A 574 3.29 -18.73 16.40
C VAL A 574 2.43 -19.55 15.44
N TRP A 575 2.57 -19.25 14.15
CA TRP A 575 1.90 -19.99 13.09
C TRP A 575 3.00 -20.57 12.21
N GLY A 576 3.17 -21.90 12.26
CA GLY A 576 4.05 -22.62 11.34
C GLY A 576 3.62 -22.40 9.90
N SER A 577 4.54 -22.58 8.95
CA SER A 577 4.20 -22.55 7.53
C SER A 577 5.03 -23.56 6.77
N SER A 578 4.35 -24.60 6.26
CA SER A 578 4.83 -25.63 5.33
C SER A 578 6.24 -25.37 4.77
N CYS A 579 7.23 -26.01 5.40
CA CYS A 579 8.62 -26.06 4.96
C CYS A 579 8.81 -27.27 4.01
N ALA A 580 10.02 -27.46 3.47
CA ALA A 580 10.30 -28.50 2.47
C ALA A 580 11.53 -29.35 2.85
N ASP A 581 11.83 -29.40 4.14
CA ASP A 581 13.03 -29.94 4.74
C ASP A 581 12.70 -30.55 6.12
N ALA A 582 13.16 -31.79 6.34
CA ALA A 582 12.80 -32.62 7.50
C ALA A 582 13.57 -32.24 8.77
N ALA A 583 13.32 -31.03 9.28
CA ALA A 583 13.87 -30.45 10.51
C ALA A 583 13.08 -29.18 10.94
N CYS A 584 11.76 -29.31 11.15
CA CYS A 584 10.85 -28.17 11.31
C CYS A 584 10.08 -28.16 12.64
N ASP A 585 10.78 -27.84 13.72
CA ASP A 585 10.23 -27.80 15.08
C ASP A 585 9.41 -26.52 15.34
N ASN A 586 8.14 -26.66 15.75
CA ASN A 586 7.29 -25.52 16.15
C ASN A 586 7.47 -25.19 17.64
N MET A 587 8.57 -24.52 18.00
CA MET A 587 8.81 -24.05 19.36
C MET A 587 8.08 -22.73 19.70
N VAL A 588 7.34 -22.72 20.81
CA VAL A 588 6.79 -21.49 21.45
C VAL A 588 7.28 -21.35 22.89
N TRP A 589 7.75 -20.14 23.21
CA TRP A 589 8.17 -19.73 24.54
C TRP A 589 7.19 -18.69 25.12
N GLY A 590 6.46 -19.08 26.16
CA GLY A 590 5.83 -18.13 27.07
C GLY A 590 6.84 -17.57 28.08
N SER A 591 6.59 -16.38 28.64
CA SER A 591 7.28 -15.94 29.86
C SER A 591 6.44 -14.93 30.62
N SER A 592 5.99 -15.32 31.81
CA SER A 592 5.14 -14.50 32.69
C SER A 592 5.79 -13.18 33.06
N ASN A 593 4.98 -12.15 33.31
CA ASN A 593 5.45 -10.89 33.87
C ASN A 593 5.49 -10.95 35.42
N ALA A 594 6.57 -10.49 36.03
CA ALA A 594 6.74 -10.49 37.49
C ALA A 594 5.92 -9.39 38.23
N GLN A 595 4.69 -9.09 37.76
CA GLN A 595 3.87 -7.96 38.23
C GLN A 595 2.40 -8.30 38.49
N GLY A 596 2.08 -9.57 38.77
CA GLY A 596 0.97 -9.93 39.67
C GLY A 596 -0.44 -9.55 39.20
N ASN A 597 -0.73 -9.73 37.91
CA ASN A 597 -2.10 -9.86 37.42
C ASN A 597 -2.28 -11.33 37.00
N GLU A 598 -2.82 -12.13 37.91
CA GLU A 598 -2.74 -13.60 37.94
C GLU A 598 -3.73 -14.29 36.98
N ASN A 599 -3.94 -13.80 35.76
CA ASN A 599 -4.98 -14.28 34.83
C ASN A 599 -4.63 -14.04 33.33
N GLN A 600 -4.61 -15.12 32.54
CA GLN A 600 -4.70 -15.18 31.05
C GLN A 600 -3.42 -14.89 30.23
N ASP A 601 -2.36 -15.72 30.39
CA ASP A 601 -1.22 -15.83 29.47
C ASP A 601 -1.32 -17.13 28.61
N ASP A 602 -2.09 -17.14 27.52
CA ASP A 602 -2.30 -18.35 26.68
C ASP A 602 -1.16 -18.61 25.68
N ASN A 603 -0.71 -19.88 25.58
CA ASN A 603 0.24 -20.34 24.56
C ASN A 603 -0.41 -21.38 23.63
N VAL A 604 -0.59 -21.01 22.35
CA VAL A 604 -1.26 -21.82 21.33
C VAL A 604 -0.32 -22.07 20.15
N VAL A 605 -0.04 -23.35 19.87
CA VAL A 605 0.65 -23.81 18.66
C VAL A 605 -0.31 -24.57 17.76
N TRP A 606 -0.15 -24.36 16.46
CA TRP A 606 -0.81 -25.12 15.40
C TRP A 606 0.25 -25.64 14.44
N GLY A 607 0.33 -26.98 14.33
CA GLY A 607 1.16 -27.65 13.33
C GLY A 607 0.53 -27.58 11.92
N SER A 608 1.30 -27.98 10.90
CA SER A 608 0.79 -28.07 9.52
C SER A 608 1.56 -29.10 8.70
N ASP A 609 0.83 -29.94 7.96
CA ASP A 609 1.27 -30.87 6.89
C ASP A 609 2.76 -30.82 6.53
N CYS A 610 3.49 -31.87 6.93
CA CYS A 610 4.93 -32.03 6.72
C CYS A 610 5.29 -32.90 5.49
N GLU A 611 4.34 -33.15 4.57
CA GLU A 611 4.53 -33.93 3.32
C GLU A 611 5.11 -35.37 3.49
N GLY A 612 5.13 -35.92 4.71
CA GLY A 612 5.62 -37.28 5.03
C GLY A 612 7.03 -37.30 5.64
N ALA A 613 7.25 -36.52 6.70
CA ALA A 613 8.47 -36.53 7.52
C ALA A 613 8.17 -36.05 8.95
N ASP A 614 8.93 -36.57 9.90
CA ASP A 614 8.87 -36.35 11.36
C ASP A 614 8.83 -34.84 11.72
N CYS A 615 7.92 -34.44 12.62
CA CYS A 615 7.63 -33.03 12.92
C CYS A 615 7.20 -32.77 14.39
N ASP A 616 8.08 -32.16 15.19
CA ASP A 616 7.87 -31.87 16.61
C ASP A 616 7.04 -30.57 16.84
N ASN A 617 6.01 -30.64 17.69
CA ASN A 617 5.29 -29.46 18.20
C ASN A 617 5.51 -29.30 19.72
N VAL A 618 6.21 -28.23 20.14
CA VAL A 618 6.65 -28.04 21.53
C VAL A 618 6.20 -26.69 22.09
N VAL A 619 5.31 -26.74 23.09
CA VAL A 619 4.82 -25.56 23.83
C VAL A 619 5.41 -25.52 25.23
N TRP A 620 6.02 -24.39 25.58
CA TRP A 620 6.63 -24.16 26.89
C TRP A 620 5.97 -22.97 27.61
N GLY A 621 5.28 -23.27 28.72
CA GLY A 621 4.69 -22.29 29.64
C GLY A 621 5.36 -22.28 31.03
N ALA A 622 5.41 -21.11 31.66
CA ALA A 622 5.96 -20.95 33.00
C ALA A 622 5.16 -19.90 33.80
N SER A 623 4.53 -20.36 34.89
CA SER A 623 3.49 -19.71 35.72
C SER A 623 2.26 -19.21 34.97
N ASP A 624 1.09 -19.55 35.50
CA ASP A 624 -0.22 -18.96 35.20
C ASP A 624 -0.64 -19.04 33.70
N ALA A 625 -0.08 -20.01 32.97
CA ALA A 625 -0.17 -20.12 31.51
C ALA A 625 -0.61 -21.51 31.02
N SER A 626 -1.69 -21.56 30.25
CA SER A 626 -2.24 -22.78 29.64
C SER A 626 -1.54 -23.14 28.32
N GLY A 627 -1.28 -24.42 28.10
CA GLY A 627 -0.64 -24.94 26.88
C GLY A 627 -1.62 -25.72 26.00
N ASN A 628 -1.77 -25.28 24.74
CA ASN A 628 -2.62 -25.95 23.75
C ASN A 628 -1.83 -26.29 22.48
N VAL A 629 -1.73 -27.59 22.16
CA VAL A 629 -1.09 -28.10 20.93
C VAL A 629 -2.08 -28.92 20.12
N TRP A 630 -2.19 -28.60 18.84
CA TRP A 630 -3.03 -29.30 17.87
C TRP A 630 -2.17 -29.71 16.67
N GLY A 631 -1.88 -31.00 16.55
CA GLY A 631 -1.24 -31.61 15.38
C GLY A 631 -2.29 -32.27 14.49
N SER A 632 -2.28 -32.03 13.17
CA SER A 632 -3.31 -32.59 12.29
C SER A 632 -2.76 -33.21 11.00
N ASN A 633 -3.02 -34.51 10.84
CA ASN A 633 -3.15 -35.20 9.55
C ASN A 633 -1.88 -35.17 8.65
N VAL A 634 -0.89 -35.99 9.01
CA VAL A 634 0.22 -36.47 8.15
C VAL A 634 0.22 -38.02 8.21
N PRO A 635 0.81 -38.78 7.26
CA PRO A 635 0.78 -40.25 7.32
C PRO A 635 1.86 -40.93 8.18
N ASP A 636 2.81 -40.16 8.73
CA ASP A 636 3.98 -40.66 9.45
C ASP A 636 4.33 -39.67 10.59
N LEU A 637 4.50 -40.18 11.82
CA LEU A 637 5.13 -39.61 13.04
C LEU A 637 4.93 -38.11 13.37
N LEU A 638 4.12 -37.81 14.40
CA LEU A 638 4.02 -36.48 15.04
C LEU A 638 4.17 -36.54 16.57
N ASP A 639 5.27 -36.02 17.10
CA ASP A 639 5.49 -35.84 18.54
C ASP A 639 4.87 -34.52 19.03
N ASN A 640 3.94 -34.59 20.00
CA ASN A 640 3.30 -33.41 20.60
C ASN A 640 3.63 -33.31 22.09
N VAL A 641 4.36 -32.27 22.48
CA VAL A 641 4.82 -32.07 23.87
C VAL A 641 4.28 -30.75 24.45
N VAL A 642 3.48 -30.86 25.50
CA VAL A 642 2.99 -29.71 26.29
C VAL A 642 3.52 -29.78 27.72
N TRP A 643 4.14 -28.70 28.15
CA TRP A 643 4.72 -28.54 29.48
C TRP A 643 4.32 -27.20 30.09
N SER A 644 3.64 -27.24 31.24
CA SER A 644 3.37 -26.04 32.05
C SER A 644 3.75 -26.27 33.52
N SER A 645 4.37 -25.26 34.13
CA SER A 645 4.82 -25.29 35.52
C SER A 645 4.22 -24.14 36.32
N SER A 646 3.53 -24.44 37.43
CA SER A 646 3.02 -23.44 38.38
C SER A 646 3.86 -23.38 39.66
N LEU A 647 3.68 -22.29 40.39
CA LEU A 647 4.12 -22.10 41.78
C LEU A 647 2.97 -21.65 42.71
N ILE A 648 1.73 -21.58 42.18
CA ILE A 648 0.52 -21.09 42.84
C ILE A 648 -0.67 -21.98 42.42
N ASP A 649 -1.52 -22.35 43.37
CA ASP A 649 -2.75 -23.11 43.10
C ASP A 649 -3.82 -22.20 42.47
N ASP A 650 -4.20 -22.48 41.22
CA ASP A 650 -5.60 -22.61 40.73
C ASP A 650 -5.65 -22.57 39.18
N LEU A 651 -6.37 -23.54 38.59
CA LEU A 651 -6.85 -23.56 37.18
C LEU A 651 -5.79 -23.43 36.05
N LEU A 652 -5.18 -24.56 35.67
CA LEU A 652 -4.45 -24.71 34.40
C LEU A 652 -5.00 -25.91 33.61
N ASP A 653 -5.49 -25.66 32.39
CA ASP A 653 -5.97 -26.70 31.47
C ASP A 653 -4.90 -26.93 30.39
N ASN A 654 -4.43 -28.17 30.22
CA ASN A 654 -3.54 -28.56 29.11
C ASN A 654 -4.27 -29.56 28.20
N VAL A 655 -4.34 -29.25 26.90
CA VAL A 655 -4.98 -30.10 25.89
C VAL A 655 -3.99 -30.42 24.78
N VAL A 656 -3.80 -31.71 24.52
CA VAL A 656 -3.02 -32.23 23.39
C VAL A 656 -3.89 -33.14 22.53
N TRP A 657 -3.79 -32.96 21.23
CA TRP A 657 -4.62 -33.62 20.23
C TRP A 657 -3.75 -34.18 19.10
N GLY A 658 -3.65 -35.51 19.07
CA GLY A 658 -3.10 -36.30 17.96
C GLY A 658 -4.17 -36.65 16.92
N SER A 659 -3.74 -36.99 15.71
CA SER A 659 -4.63 -37.22 14.56
C SER A 659 -3.99 -38.01 13.41
N SER A 660 -2.73 -38.37 13.51
CA SER A 660 -1.98 -39.19 12.55
C SER A 660 -2.02 -40.66 13.04
N ALA A 661 -1.17 -41.53 12.51
CA ALA A 661 -0.97 -42.89 13.01
C ALA A 661 0.49 -43.03 13.42
N ASP A 662 0.72 -43.56 14.63
CA ASP A 662 1.99 -43.51 15.34
C ASP A 662 2.30 -42.07 15.87
N ASP A 663 1.38 -41.50 16.68
CA ASP A 663 1.52 -40.16 17.31
C ASP A 663 1.87 -40.23 18.83
N ASP A 664 3.10 -39.93 19.23
CA ASP A 664 3.49 -39.91 20.65
C ASP A 664 3.13 -38.56 21.32
N ASN A 665 2.10 -38.56 22.17
CA ASN A 665 1.63 -37.38 22.90
C ASN A 665 2.09 -37.39 24.37
N MET A 666 2.76 -36.33 24.82
CA MET A 666 3.26 -36.19 26.19
C MET A 666 2.77 -34.89 26.85
N VAL A 667 2.02 -35.04 27.96
CA VAL A 667 1.47 -33.95 28.76
C VAL A 667 2.01 -33.99 30.19
N TRP A 668 2.51 -32.84 30.64
CA TRP A 668 3.11 -32.68 31.97
C TRP A 668 2.59 -31.44 32.70
N GLY A 669 2.19 -31.64 33.95
CA GLY A 669 1.68 -30.59 34.83
C GLY A 669 2.08 -30.80 36.30
N SER A 670 1.90 -29.77 37.13
CA SER A 670 2.54 -29.69 38.45
C SER A 670 1.61 -29.71 39.69
N SER A 671 0.34 -29.33 39.59
CA SER A 671 -0.56 -29.22 40.76
C SER A 671 -2.04 -29.14 40.38
N ALA A 672 -2.87 -30.09 40.84
CA ALA A 672 -4.34 -30.06 40.79
C ALA A 672 -4.95 -29.70 39.41
N LEU A 673 -4.89 -30.63 38.45
CA LEU A 673 -5.17 -30.41 37.03
C LEU A 673 -6.19 -31.41 36.47
N ASP A 674 -6.86 -31.03 35.38
CA ASP A 674 -7.59 -31.94 34.48
C ASP A 674 -6.80 -32.05 33.15
N GLU A 675 -6.06 -33.14 32.99
CA GLU A 675 -5.19 -33.38 31.84
C GLU A 675 -5.92 -34.21 30.77
N ILE A 676 -6.16 -33.62 29.58
CA ILE A 676 -6.88 -34.26 28.48
C ILE A 676 -5.94 -34.59 27.33
N VAL A 677 -5.81 -35.89 27.04
CA VAL A 677 -5.12 -36.43 25.86
C VAL A 677 -6.11 -37.24 25.03
N TRP A 678 -6.16 -36.95 23.74
CA TRP A 678 -7.11 -37.57 22.81
C TRP A 678 -6.41 -38.09 21.55
N ASP A 679 -6.58 -39.39 21.32
CA ASP A 679 -5.99 -40.14 20.22
C ASP A 679 -7.07 -40.94 19.46
N ILE A 680 -6.78 -41.33 18.22
CA ILE A 680 -7.67 -42.04 17.32
C ILE A 680 -7.15 -43.40 16.82
N THR A 681 -5.87 -43.76 17.02
CA THR A 681 -5.31 -45.03 16.50
C THR A 681 -5.04 -46.09 17.57
N THR A 682 -4.10 -47.01 17.34
CA THR A 682 -3.96 -48.31 18.03
C THR A 682 -2.50 -48.68 18.35
N VAL A 683 -1.57 -47.73 18.27
CA VAL A 683 -0.11 -47.99 18.31
C VAL A 683 0.67 -47.01 19.19
N ASP A 684 -0.02 -46.04 19.77
CA ASP A 684 0.49 -44.71 20.12
C ASP A 684 0.80 -44.58 21.64
N ASP A 685 2.04 -44.24 22.03
CA ASP A 685 2.53 -44.32 23.43
C ASP A 685 2.24 -43.02 24.22
N ASN A 686 0.96 -42.82 24.55
CA ASN A 686 0.44 -41.62 25.21
C ASN A 686 0.84 -41.52 26.71
N ILE A 687 1.55 -40.45 27.10
CA ILE A 687 2.08 -40.23 28.48
C ILE A 687 1.44 -39.00 29.15
N VAL A 688 0.82 -39.22 30.32
CA VAL A 688 0.25 -38.18 31.19
C VAL A 688 0.89 -38.23 32.58
N TRP A 689 1.33 -37.09 33.12
CA TRP A 689 1.96 -37.00 34.44
C TRP A 689 1.66 -35.68 35.16
N GLY A 690 0.84 -35.75 36.21
CA GLY A 690 0.58 -34.67 37.17
C GLY A 690 1.11 -35.02 38.58
N SER A 691 1.67 -34.04 39.31
CA SER A 691 2.45 -34.31 40.53
C SER A 691 1.78 -34.11 41.89
N ASP A 692 0.52 -33.66 41.98
CA ASP A 692 -0.22 -33.67 43.25
C ASP A 692 -1.71 -33.98 43.08
N CYS A 693 -2.21 -34.94 43.86
CA CYS A 693 -3.58 -35.46 43.82
C CYS A 693 -4.23 -35.25 45.20
N ASP A 694 -4.78 -34.07 45.48
CA ASP A 694 -5.45 -33.87 46.78
C ASP A 694 -6.78 -34.65 46.86
N ALA A 695 -6.71 -35.79 47.55
CA ALA A 695 -7.84 -36.63 47.89
C ALA A 695 -8.90 -35.92 48.80
N SER A 696 -8.66 -34.68 49.24
CA SER A 696 -9.61 -33.84 49.98
C SER A 696 -10.37 -32.84 49.11
N ALA A 697 -9.91 -32.53 47.89
CA ALA A 697 -10.47 -31.48 47.03
C ALA A 697 -11.55 -31.96 46.05
N GLY A 698 -11.46 -33.20 45.54
CA GLY A 698 -12.47 -33.75 44.61
C GLY A 698 -11.97 -34.93 43.76
N GLY A 699 -10.65 -35.02 43.54
CA GLY A 699 -10.03 -35.92 42.56
C GLY A 699 -9.67 -35.17 41.27
N CYS A 700 -8.75 -35.73 40.49
CA CYS A 700 -8.34 -35.19 39.18
C CYS A 700 -9.03 -36.00 38.07
N ASP A 701 -9.71 -35.36 37.13
CA ASP A 701 -10.33 -36.01 35.99
C ASP A 701 -9.38 -36.02 34.77
N ASN A 702 -8.21 -36.64 34.97
CA ASN A 702 -7.23 -36.94 33.92
C ASN A 702 -7.76 -38.01 32.96
N VAL A 703 -8.52 -37.61 31.94
CA VAL A 703 -9.17 -38.53 31.00
C VAL A 703 -8.31 -38.77 29.75
N VAL A 704 -7.68 -39.94 29.70
CA VAL A 704 -7.06 -40.45 28.47
C VAL A 704 -8.14 -41.11 27.60
N TRP A 705 -8.23 -40.70 26.32
CA TRP A 705 -9.07 -41.34 25.30
C TRP A 705 -8.19 -41.94 24.19
N GLY A 706 -8.44 -43.21 23.86
CA GLY A 706 -7.76 -43.89 22.76
C GLY A 706 -8.44 -45.21 22.38
N ARG A 707 -7.71 -46.14 21.75
CA ARG A 707 -8.18 -47.50 21.49
C ARG A 707 -7.35 -48.56 22.20
N ASP A 708 -7.97 -49.70 22.50
CA ASP A 708 -7.23 -50.90 22.88
C ASP A 708 -6.53 -51.55 21.66
N ALA A 709 -5.68 -52.55 21.93
CA ALA A 709 -4.98 -53.33 20.90
C ALA A 709 -5.91 -54.17 19.98
N ASN A 710 -7.23 -54.06 20.13
CA ASN A 710 -8.26 -54.68 19.28
C ASN A 710 -9.06 -53.61 18.49
N GLY A 711 -8.81 -52.31 18.69
CA GLY A 711 -9.48 -51.19 18.04
C GLY A 711 -10.72 -50.64 18.78
N ASN A 712 -11.04 -51.13 19.97
CA ASN A 712 -12.18 -50.69 20.78
C ASN A 712 -11.88 -49.34 21.45
N MET A 713 -12.83 -48.41 21.48
CA MET A 713 -12.68 -47.17 22.25
C MET A 713 -12.56 -47.47 23.75
N VAL A 714 -11.54 -46.91 24.38
CA VAL A 714 -11.31 -46.99 25.84
C VAL A 714 -11.14 -45.59 26.43
N TYR A 715 -11.59 -45.45 27.68
CA TYR A 715 -11.32 -44.30 28.52
C TYR A 715 -10.93 -44.76 29.93
N GLY A 716 -10.29 -43.90 30.71
CA GLY A 716 -10.06 -44.15 32.14
C GLY A 716 -9.16 -43.12 32.81
N ASN A 717 -9.41 -42.85 34.10
CA ASN A 717 -8.60 -41.94 34.88
C ASN A 717 -7.26 -42.59 35.30
N VAL A 718 -6.21 -41.77 35.40
CA VAL A 718 -4.89 -42.18 35.89
C VAL A 718 -4.92 -42.31 37.42
N GLY A 719 -4.72 -43.52 37.94
CA GLY A 719 -4.59 -43.73 39.39
C GLY A 719 -3.24 -43.25 39.94
N THR A 720 -3.14 -43.01 41.25
CA THR A 720 -1.95 -42.46 41.96
C THR A 720 -0.64 -43.25 41.85
N ASN A 721 -0.64 -44.39 41.14
CA ASN A 721 0.52 -45.21 40.81
C ASN A 721 0.91 -45.15 39.32
N GLY A 722 0.33 -44.24 38.53
CA GLY A 722 0.57 -44.13 37.08
C GLY A 722 -0.12 -45.21 36.23
N THR A 723 -1.07 -45.95 36.79
CA THR A 723 -1.79 -47.02 36.08
C THR A 723 -3.16 -46.55 35.59
N VAL A 724 -3.34 -46.49 34.26
CA VAL A 724 -4.64 -46.23 33.62
C VAL A 724 -5.56 -47.44 33.85
N THR A 725 -6.78 -47.18 34.31
CA THR A 725 -7.81 -48.23 34.47
C THR A 725 -8.77 -48.17 33.29
N GLN A 726 -8.46 -48.89 32.21
CA GLN A 726 -9.26 -48.88 30.97
C GLN A 726 -10.67 -49.46 31.21
N VAL A 727 -11.69 -48.71 30.82
CA VAL A 727 -13.10 -49.14 30.78
C VAL A 727 -13.53 -49.30 29.32
N PRO A 728 -13.97 -50.50 28.88
CA PRO A 728 -14.53 -50.69 27.55
C PRO A 728 -15.85 -49.95 27.38
N LEU A 729 -16.02 -49.27 26.25
CA LEU A 729 -17.30 -48.66 25.85
C LEU A 729 -18.25 -49.74 25.27
N ASP A 730 -18.85 -50.53 26.15
CA ASP A 730 -19.96 -51.43 25.79
C ASP A 730 -21.14 -50.60 25.27
N ILE A 731 -21.35 -50.62 23.95
CA ILE A 731 -22.54 -50.07 23.32
C ILE A 731 -23.71 -51.00 23.66
N VAL A 732 -24.45 -50.65 24.72
CA VAL A 732 -25.67 -51.35 25.13
C VAL A 732 -26.69 -51.25 24.00
N ASP A 733 -27.08 -52.41 23.46
CA ASP A 733 -28.10 -52.52 22.40
C ASP A 733 -29.47 -52.03 22.91
N ASP A 734 -30.23 -51.38 22.04
CA ASP A 734 -31.34 -50.47 22.39
C ASP A 734 -32.62 -51.24 22.76
N ASN A 735 -32.69 -51.81 23.97
CA ASN A 735 -33.85 -52.57 24.46
C ASN A 735 -34.05 -52.63 26.00
N VAL A 736 -35.23 -52.15 26.43
CA VAL A 736 -36.08 -52.65 27.54
C VAL A 736 -35.94 -52.07 28.97
N ASP A 737 -37.09 -51.53 29.42
CA ASP A 737 -37.65 -51.30 30.77
C ASP A 737 -37.02 -50.32 31.80
N ASP A 738 -37.66 -49.14 31.88
CA ASP A 738 -38.34 -48.51 33.04
C ASP A 738 -37.89 -48.76 34.50
N HIS A 739 -37.93 -47.65 35.28
CA HIS A 739 -37.68 -47.50 36.73
C HIS A 739 -36.20 -47.55 37.15
N PHE A 740 -35.68 -46.63 37.99
CA PHE A 740 -36.34 -45.81 39.02
C PHE A 740 -35.93 -44.33 39.01
#